data_AF-A0AA40FMS8-F1
#
_entry.id   AF-A0AA40FMS8-F1
#
_cell.length_a   1.000
_cell.length_b   1.000
_cell.length_c   1.000
_cell.angle_alpha   90.00
_cell.angle_beta   90.00
_cell.angle_gamma   90.00
#
_symmetry.space_group_name_H-M   'P 1'
#
loop_
_entity.id
_entity.type
_entity.pdbx_description
1 polymer ?
#
loop_
_entity_poly.entity_id
_entity_poly.type
_entity_poly.pdbx_seq_one_letter_code
_entity_poly.pdbx_strand_id
1 'polypeptide(L)'
;MAYLEVLCTVIAVLLAFCYYSTSAFSFWKNRGIPGPKPMFFFGNSMDILFSRLSSAEYLHKVYHEFKDEPMFGVYMRRSAILVLKDPELIKDVLVRDFSKFSDRGLIVYEKTEPLSAHLLNLDPERWRPLRAHLNPLFSVAKIKSMFGLVLECADQLEKYVDQLVSRDESIDFSEISAKFTTDVIASCVFGIDAHSMSDESSEFRRIGKLIFDLKEFENGVRLRMRLYARKLYDLLGYIVPEKRFTAFFTKLVVDAMKYRKEHNMHRPDMIHMLMELEEHPEKMGDNKLTDSLLVAQVFGFFVAGFETSSTTMTNSLYELALNPNIQDKLRQEINEHFAKHNGEFKYENMKDLKYLDKVYKETLRKYPPAGLVPRRALCPYTFRGTKITIPKRLMVWIPILAIHRDPENYPNPDVFNPERFSEESIAARHPMTFLPFGGGPRNCIGGRFADCQTKVGLVTILRKYKVNTCEQTMIPYEFEPSGFLLGPKGGIKLFQPSQHLIQRAYLEVLCAVIALLLAFCYYSTSAFGCWKNRGIPRSKPMFGNSMDILFLRLLAADGVPGIQKRADVRAVHEKIGDSCSKELGTNQGRFDRAAVVAAYKSGSRKMEPVEIIPPAHVLSGQDQKHVRPGPRVRADCQTKVDLVAILRNYKVNTCEKSMIPYEFEPTGFLLGPKGGIYLRLTKLEA
;
A
#
# COMPACT_ATOMS: atom_id res chain seq x y z
N MET A 1 -45.65 44.25 -23.52
CA MET A 1 -44.41 45.06 -23.42
C MET A 1 -43.52 44.56 -22.29
N ALA A 2 -43.93 44.61 -21.03
CA ALA A 2 -43.11 44.15 -19.88
C ALA A 2 -42.55 42.71 -20.01
N TYR A 3 -43.36 41.73 -20.44
CA TYR A 3 -42.88 40.35 -20.62
C TYR A 3 -41.82 40.20 -21.73
N LEU A 4 -41.91 41.02 -22.78
CA LEU A 4 -40.95 41.01 -23.88
C LEU A 4 -39.62 41.64 -23.45
N GLU A 5 -39.68 42.73 -22.68
CA GLU A 5 -38.49 43.38 -22.10
C GLU A 5 -37.75 42.47 -21.12
N VAL A 6 -38.49 41.76 -20.25
CA VAL A 6 -37.90 40.75 -19.35
C VAL A 6 -37.26 39.62 -20.14
N LEU A 7 -37.95 39.09 -21.17
CA LEU A 7 -37.40 38.03 -22.02
C LEU A 7 -36.13 38.47 -22.76
N CYS A 8 -36.12 39.65 -23.38
CA CYS A 8 -34.94 40.21 -24.04
C CYS A 8 -33.78 40.41 -23.07
N THR A 9 -34.06 40.87 -21.85
CA THR A 9 -33.04 41.03 -20.81
C THR A 9 -32.44 39.68 -20.40
N VAL A 10 -33.27 38.67 -20.18
CA VAL A 10 -32.81 37.31 -19.86
C VAL A 10 -31.95 36.75 -21.00
N ILE A 11 -32.38 36.90 -22.25
CA ILE A 11 -31.60 36.46 -23.42
C ILE A 11 -30.25 37.21 -23.50
N ALA A 12 -30.24 38.53 -23.31
CA ALA A 12 -29.02 39.32 -23.33
C ALA A 12 -28.04 38.89 -22.24
N VAL A 13 -28.54 38.62 -21.02
CA VAL A 13 -27.74 38.10 -19.91
C VAL A 13 -27.19 36.71 -20.22
N LEU A 14 -27.99 35.81 -20.79
CA LEU A 14 -27.55 34.47 -21.19
C LEU A 14 -26.50 34.54 -22.30
N LEU A 15 -26.67 35.38 -23.32
CA LEU A 15 -25.68 35.58 -24.38
C LEU A 15 -24.39 36.19 -23.84
N ALA A 16 -24.48 37.20 -22.97
CA ALA A 16 -23.33 37.79 -22.31
C ALA A 16 -22.60 36.76 -21.44
N PHE A 17 -23.35 35.91 -20.72
CA PHE A 17 -22.79 34.81 -19.92
C PHE A 17 -22.11 33.75 -20.80
N CYS A 18 -22.73 33.38 -21.93
CA CYS A 18 -22.15 32.44 -22.88
C CYS A 18 -20.85 32.99 -23.48
N TYR A 19 -20.87 34.22 -24.00
CA TYR A 19 -19.69 34.89 -24.55
C TYR A 19 -18.60 35.07 -23.48
N TYR A 20 -18.97 35.49 -22.27
CA TYR A 20 -18.05 35.56 -21.15
C TYR A 20 -17.40 34.19 -20.92
N SER A 21 -18.19 33.13 -20.82
CA SER A 21 -17.69 31.78 -20.52
C SER A 21 -16.76 31.22 -21.60
N THR A 22 -16.99 31.51 -22.88
CA THR A 22 -16.21 30.94 -24.00
C THR A 22 -15.12 31.85 -24.56
N SER A 23 -15.15 33.16 -24.31
CA SER A 23 -14.20 34.11 -24.92
C SER A 23 -12.73 33.85 -24.56
N ALA A 24 -12.44 33.16 -23.45
CA ALA A 24 -11.08 32.79 -23.06
C ALA A 24 -10.52 31.56 -23.82
N PHE A 25 -11.37 30.76 -24.46
CA PHE A 25 -11.01 29.46 -25.05
C PHE A 25 -10.23 29.55 -26.36
N SER A 26 -10.03 30.75 -26.90
CA SER A 26 -9.14 30.98 -28.06
C SER A 26 -7.67 31.15 -27.65
N PHE A 27 -7.36 31.28 -26.34
CA PHE A 27 -6.03 31.64 -25.85
C PHE A 27 -4.90 30.71 -26.35
N TRP A 28 -5.10 29.38 -26.31
CA TRP A 28 -4.11 28.39 -26.75
C TRP A 28 -4.04 28.25 -28.27
N LYS A 29 -5.20 28.22 -28.92
CA LYS A 29 -5.31 28.20 -30.39
C LYS A 29 -4.56 29.37 -31.03
N ASN A 30 -4.71 30.58 -30.48
CA ASN A 30 -4.04 31.78 -30.98
C ASN A 30 -2.51 31.77 -30.79
N ARG A 31 -1.99 30.87 -29.96
CA ARG A 31 -0.55 30.70 -29.69
C ARG A 31 0.04 29.47 -30.37
N GLY A 32 -0.75 28.73 -31.15
CA GLY A 32 -0.32 27.47 -31.77
C GLY A 32 0.00 26.37 -30.75
N ILE A 33 -0.59 26.44 -29.55
CA ILE A 33 -0.42 25.39 -28.53
C ILE A 33 -1.64 24.47 -28.61
N PRO A 34 -1.45 23.15 -28.83
CA PRO A 34 -2.55 22.19 -28.87
C PRO A 34 -3.10 21.95 -27.46
N GLY A 35 -4.31 21.39 -27.38
CA GLY A 35 -4.93 21.06 -26.10
C GLY A 35 -6.34 20.50 -26.26
N PRO A 36 -6.87 19.83 -25.23
CA PRO A 36 -8.22 19.27 -25.26
C PRO A 36 -9.26 20.37 -25.43
N LYS A 37 -10.29 20.10 -26.24
CA LYS A 37 -11.37 21.07 -26.49
C LYS A 37 -12.06 21.45 -25.16
N PRO A 38 -12.09 22.73 -24.77
CA PRO A 38 -12.72 23.14 -23.53
C PRO A 38 -14.25 23.01 -23.63
N MET A 39 -14.86 22.52 -22.56
CA MET A 39 -16.30 22.46 -22.37
C MET A 39 -16.86 23.82 -21.95
N PHE A 40 -18.10 24.09 -22.35
CA PHE A 40 -18.83 25.29 -21.93
C PHE A 40 -18.77 25.47 -20.40
N PHE A 41 -18.47 26.69 -19.95
CA PHE A 41 -18.31 27.11 -18.55
C PHE A 41 -17.17 26.46 -17.75
N PHE A 42 -16.98 25.15 -17.85
CA PHE A 42 -16.01 24.38 -17.05
C PHE A 42 -14.59 24.35 -17.64
N GLY A 43 -14.42 24.68 -18.91
CA GLY A 43 -13.15 24.44 -19.59
C GLY A 43 -12.87 22.94 -19.62
N ASN A 44 -11.73 22.52 -19.08
CA ASN A 44 -11.30 21.12 -19.04
C ASN A 44 -11.47 20.48 -17.65
N SER A 45 -12.13 21.15 -16.72
CA SER A 45 -12.08 20.75 -15.30
C SER A 45 -13.40 20.24 -14.75
N MET A 46 -14.35 19.83 -15.61
CA MET A 46 -15.66 19.31 -15.17
C MET A 46 -15.49 18.08 -14.27
N ASP A 47 -14.69 17.10 -14.69
CA ASP A 47 -14.46 15.88 -13.91
C ASP A 47 -13.76 16.16 -12.59
N ILE A 48 -12.89 17.18 -12.56
CA ILE A 48 -12.20 17.63 -11.34
C ILE A 48 -13.18 18.33 -10.39
N LEU A 49 -14.05 19.20 -10.91
CA LEU A 49 -15.03 19.93 -10.11
C LEU A 49 -16.00 18.98 -9.39
N PHE A 50 -16.45 17.93 -10.08
CA PHE A 50 -17.37 16.93 -9.55
C PHE A 50 -16.66 15.76 -8.86
N SER A 51 -15.35 15.87 -8.59
CA SER A 51 -14.55 14.85 -7.90
C SER A 51 -14.69 13.45 -8.52
N ARG A 52 -14.75 13.40 -9.86
CA ARG A 52 -14.72 12.15 -10.64
C ARG A 52 -13.28 11.70 -10.92
N LEU A 53 -12.38 12.66 -11.09
CA LEU A 53 -10.94 12.45 -11.26
C LEU A 53 -10.18 13.53 -10.48
N SER A 54 -9.06 13.17 -9.88
CA SER A 54 -8.12 14.17 -9.37
C SER A 54 -7.49 14.97 -10.52
N SER A 55 -6.88 16.12 -10.20
CA SER A 55 -6.18 16.93 -11.21
C SER A 55 -5.02 16.16 -11.88
N ALA A 56 -4.33 15.29 -11.13
CA ALA A 56 -3.24 14.51 -11.67
C ALA A 56 -3.72 13.37 -12.58
N GLU A 57 -4.81 12.68 -12.23
CA GLU A 57 -5.42 11.65 -13.08
C GLU A 57 -5.99 12.24 -14.38
N TYR A 58 -6.65 13.39 -14.29
CA TYR A 58 -7.13 14.09 -15.48
C TYR A 58 -5.97 14.44 -16.43
N LEU A 59 -4.88 15.00 -15.89
CA LEU A 59 -3.70 15.30 -16.70
C LEU A 59 -3.07 14.04 -17.28
N HIS A 60 -2.99 12.95 -16.53
CA HIS A 60 -2.48 11.67 -17.03
C HIS A 60 -3.32 11.13 -18.19
N LYS A 61 -4.65 11.20 -18.10
CA LYS A 61 -5.56 10.82 -19.19
C LYS A 61 -5.29 11.63 -20.47
N VAL A 62 -5.20 12.95 -20.34
CA VAL A 62 -5.02 13.86 -21.49
C VAL A 62 -3.58 13.83 -22.03
N TYR A 63 -2.58 13.53 -21.19
CA TYR A 63 -1.16 13.54 -21.55
C TYR A 63 -0.87 12.67 -22.78
N HIS A 64 -1.50 11.51 -22.88
CA HIS A 64 -1.30 10.56 -23.98
C HIS A 64 -1.98 11.00 -25.29
N GLU A 65 -3.01 11.84 -25.24
CA GLU A 65 -3.65 12.41 -26.44
C GLU A 65 -2.70 13.37 -27.18
N PHE A 66 -1.73 13.94 -26.47
CA PHE A 66 -0.74 14.90 -26.99
C PHE A 66 0.68 14.34 -26.92
N LYS A 67 0.86 13.03 -27.16
CA LYS A 67 2.15 12.33 -26.99
C LYS A 67 3.32 12.98 -27.76
N ASP A 68 3.08 13.45 -28.99
CA ASP A 68 4.11 14.00 -29.88
C ASP A 68 4.41 15.48 -29.60
N GLU A 69 3.68 16.10 -28.67
CA GLU A 69 3.80 17.52 -28.35
C GLU A 69 4.65 17.75 -27.09
N PRO A 70 5.58 18.72 -27.10
CA PRO A 70 6.43 19.03 -25.94
C PRO A 70 5.64 19.71 -24.80
N MET A 71 4.51 20.34 -25.13
CA MET A 71 3.61 21.01 -24.21
C MET A 71 2.20 21.06 -24.77
N PHE A 72 1.20 21.17 -23.90
CA PHE A 72 -0.19 21.37 -24.29
C PHE A 72 -0.90 22.31 -23.30
N GLY A 73 -1.99 22.93 -23.76
CA GLY A 73 -2.76 23.88 -22.98
C GLY A 73 -4.05 23.29 -22.46
N VAL A 74 -4.37 23.53 -21.19
CA VAL A 74 -5.67 23.21 -20.59
C VAL A 74 -6.33 24.45 -20.03
N TYR A 75 -7.63 24.36 -19.74
CA TYR A 75 -8.42 25.40 -19.11
C TYR A 75 -9.00 24.91 -17.78
N MET A 76 -8.67 25.58 -16.69
CA MET A 76 -9.41 25.43 -15.43
C MET A 76 -10.48 26.51 -15.38
N ARG A 77 -11.74 26.14 -15.65
CA ARG A 77 -12.81 27.12 -15.96
C ARG A 77 -12.37 28.02 -17.12
N ARG A 78 -12.08 29.29 -16.85
CA ARG A 78 -11.62 30.28 -17.84
C ARG A 78 -10.10 30.48 -17.84
N SER A 79 -9.40 29.95 -16.84
CA SER A 79 -7.97 30.18 -16.65
C SER A 79 -7.18 29.23 -17.53
N ALA A 80 -6.41 29.78 -18.45
CA ALA A 80 -5.47 29.03 -19.27
C ALA A 80 -4.27 28.56 -18.43
N ILE A 81 -3.94 27.27 -18.51
CA ILE A 81 -2.80 26.64 -17.84
C ILE A 81 -1.96 25.89 -18.87
N LEU A 82 -0.65 26.13 -18.88
CA LEU A 82 0.28 25.38 -19.73
C LEU A 82 0.71 24.11 -19.01
N VAL A 83 0.73 22.98 -19.69
CA VAL A 83 1.25 21.70 -19.18
C VAL A 83 2.52 21.35 -19.95
N LEU A 84 3.62 21.12 -19.23
CA LEU A 84 4.90 20.75 -19.84
C LEU A 84 5.10 19.24 -19.80
N LYS A 85 5.50 18.66 -20.94
CA LYS A 85 5.85 17.24 -21.09
C LYS A 85 7.34 17.06 -21.31
N ASP A 86 7.93 17.91 -22.15
CA ASP A 86 9.34 17.83 -22.52
C ASP A 86 10.27 18.02 -21.30
N PRO A 87 11.18 17.06 -21.03
CA PRO A 87 12.04 17.11 -19.86
C PRO A 87 13.02 18.30 -19.82
N GLU A 88 13.45 18.82 -20.97
CA GLU A 88 14.34 19.99 -21.03
C GLU A 88 13.57 21.30 -20.76
N LEU A 89 12.32 21.41 -21.23
CA LEU A 89 11.45 22.53 -20.86
C LEU A 89 11.07 22.51 -19.37
N ILE A 90 10.85 21.32 -18.81
CA ILE A 90 10.63 21.15 -17.36
C ILE A 90 11.87 21.60 -16.58
N LYS A 91 13.08 21.25 -17.05
CA LYS A 91 14.36 21.67 -16.46
C LYS A 91 14.55 23.18 -16.54
N ASP A 92 14.13 23.81 -17.63
CA ASP A 92 14.14 25.27 -17.76
C ASP A 92 13.29 25.92 -16.66
N VAL A 93 12.05 25.47 -16.47
CA VAL A 93 11.12 26.03 -15.47
C VAL A 93 11.54 25.72 -14.03
N LEU A 94 11.97 24.49 -13.74
CA LEU A 94 12.26 24.06 -12.38
C LEU A 94 13.66 24.48 -11.91
N VAL A 95 14.63 24.54 -12.81
CA VAL A 95 16.05 24.67 -12.46
C VAL A 95 16.70 25.90 -13.11
N ARG A 96 16.84 25.92 -14.44
CA ARG A 96 17.68 26.92 -15.13
C ARG A 96 17.15 28.34 -15.00
N ASP A 97 15.85 28.52 -15.21
CA ASP A 97 15.15 29.80 -15.17
C ASP A 97 14.26 29.92 -13.91
N PHE A 98 14.60 29.20 -12.84
CA PHE A 98 13.82 29.16 -11.59
C PHE A 98 13.46 30.55 -11.04
N SER A 99 14.33 31.55 -11.18
CA SER A 99 14.05 32.92 -10.73
C SER A 99 12.78 33.50 -11.37
N LYS A 100 12.46 33.11 -12.61
CA LYS A 100 11.26 33.52 -13.36
C LYS A 100 10.01 32.70 -13.01
N PHE A 101 10.19 31.57 -12.32
CA PHE A 101 9.14 30.61 -11.96
C PHE A 101 9.14 30.26 -10.47
N SER A 102 9.71 31.11 -9.63
CA SER A 102 9.90 30.78 -8.21
C SER A 102 8.59 30.68 -7.43
N ASP A 103 7.47 31.11 -8.02
CA ASP A 103 6.12 31.11 -7.45
C ASP A 103 5.33 29.85 -7.85
N ARG A 104 4.52 29.31 -6.93
CA ARG A 104 3.62 28.18 -7.18
C ARG A 104 2.22 28.61 -7.62
N GLY A 105 1.90 29.90 -7.56
CA GLY A 105 0.60 30.43 -7.93
C GLY A 105 -0.54 30.08 -6.98
N LEU A 106 -0.21 29.46 -5.84
CA LEU A 106 -1.14 29.18 -4.74
C LEU A 106 -1.48 30.48 -4.03
N ILE A 107 -2.71 30.59 -3.55
CA ILE A 107 -3.21 31.80 -2.91
C ILE A 107 -3.25 31.55 -1.40
N VAL A 108 -2.70 32.50 -0.65
CA VAL A 108 -2.77 32.53 0.80
C VAL A 108 -3.95 33.40 1.20
N TYR A 109 -4.84 32.87 2.04
CA TYR A 109 -6.05 33.54 2.50
C TYR A 109 -5.96 33.84 3.99
N GLU A 110 -4.97 34.61 4.44
CA GLU A 110 -4.64 34.74 5.88
C GLU A 110 -5.79 35.19 6.79
N LYS A 111 -6.72 36.00 6.27
CA LYS A 111 -7.86 36.50 7.04
C LYS A 111 -8.91 35.41 7.30
N THR A 112 -9.20 34.60 6.30
CA THR A 112 -10.23 33.55 6.40
C THR A 112 -9.63 32.22 6.83
N GLU A 113 -8.32 32.03 6.57
CA GLU A 113 -7.54 30.83 6.82
C GLU A 113 -6.10 31.17 7.24
N PRO A 114 -5.90 31.45 8.52
CA PRO A 114 -4.58 31.81 9.05
C PRO A 114 -3.52 30.75 8.75
N LEU A 115 -3.90 29.46 8.81
CA LEU A 115 -2.99 28.34 8.58
C LEU A 115 -2.56 28.19 7.11
N SER A 116 -3.20 28.87 6.17
CA SER A 116 -2.83 28.80 4.75
C SER A 116 -1.47 29.44 4.43
N ALA A 117 -0.93 30.27 5.35
CA ALA A 117 0.34 31.00 5.22
C ALA A 117 1.58 30.14 5.53
N HIS A 118 1.57 28.87 5.14
CA HIS A 118 2.67 27.95 5.38
C HIS A 118 3.63 27.88 4.17
N LEU A 119 4.87 27.43 4.41
CA LEU A 119 5.98 27.40 3.44
C LEU A 119 5.63 26.89 2.02
N LEU A 120 4.65 25.99 1.91
CA LEU A 120 4.16 25.44 0.65
C LEU A 120 3.50 26.50 -0.25
N ASN A 121 2.74 27.42 0.35
CA ASN A 121 1.82 28.33 -0.34
C ASN A 121 2.35 29.76 -0.46
N LEU A 122 3.35 30.12 0.35
CA LEU A 122 3.91 31.48 0.37
C LEU A 122 4.39 31.94 -1.02
N ASP A 123 4.29 33.24 -1.30
CA ASP A 123 4.91 33.83 -2.48
C ASP A 123 6.46 33.80 -2.37
N PRO A 124 7.20 34.05 -3.46
CA PRO A 124 8.66 33.95 -3.46
C PRO A 124 9.39 34.86 -2.47
N GLU A 125 8.88 36.06 -2.20
CA GLU A 125 9.52 37.04 -1.32
C GLU A 125 9.48 36.52 0.12
N ARG A 126 8.32 36.02 0.53
CA ARG A 126 8.10 35.45 1.87
C ARG A 126 8.72 34.06 2.04
N TRP A 127 8.69 33.24 0.99
CA TRP A 127 9.17 31.87 1.00
C TRP A 127 10.69 31.77 1.16
N ARG A 128 11.48 32.63 0.50
CA ARG A 128 12.96 32.55 0.49
C ARG A 128 13.59 32.60 1.89
N PRO A 129 13.38 33.64 2.71
CA PRO A 129 13.99 33.73 4.04
C PRO A 129 13.54 32.58 4.94
N LEU A 130 12.23 32.26 4.92
CA LEU A 130 11.69 31.19 5.75
C LEU A 130 12.23 29.81 5.33
N ARG A 131 12.38 29.53 4.03
CA ARG A 131 13.00 28.30 3.53
C ARG A 131 14.45 28.21 3.98
N ALA A 132 15.21 29.29 3.88
CA ALA A 132 16.61 29.33 4.28
C ALA A 132 16.76 29.01 5.78
N HIS A 133 15.91 29.59 6.62
CA HIS A 133 15.91 29.36 8.05
C HIS A 133 15.45 27.93 8.44
N LEU A 134 14.50 27.34 7.70
CA LEU A 134 13.98 26.00 8.00
C LEU A 134 14.84 24.84 7.47
N ASN A 135 15.70 25.09 6.47
CA ASN A 135 16.55 24.05 5.86
C ASN A 135 17.42 23.25 6.86
N PRO A 136 18.04 23.87 7.90
CA PRO A 136 18.86 23.15 8.88
C PRO A 136 18.13 22.01 9.61
N LEU A 137 16.80 22.08 9.82
CA LEU A 137 16.01 21.00 10.43
C LEU A 137 16.08 19.69 9.64
N PHE A 138 16.29 19.77 8.34
CA PHE A 138 16.31 18.63 7.42
C PHE A 138 17.73 18.35 6.89
N SER A 139 18.75 18.85 7.60
CA SER A 139 20.14 18.47 7.38
C SER A 139 20.39 17.02 7.76
N VAL A 140 21.43 16.40 7.19
CA VAL A 140 21.80 15.01 7.48
C VAL A 140 22.13 14.83 8.98
N ALA A 141 22.87 15.78 9.56
CA ALA A 141 23.22 15.77 10.97
C ALA A 141 21.96 15.81 11.86
N LYS A 142 20.98 16.64 11.50
CA LYS A 142 19.75 16.76 12.27
C LYS A 142 18.88 15.51 12.16
N ILE A 143 18.71 14.95 10.96
CA ILE A 143 17.96 13.70 10.76
C ILE A 143 18.61 12.56 11.54
N LYS A 144 19.94 12.43 11.48
CA LYS A 144 20.69 11.47 12.29
C LYS A 144 20.43 11.64 13.79
N SER A 145 20.39 12.88 14.30
CA SER A 145 20.08 13.14 15.72
C SER A 145 18.65 12.76 16.12
N MET A 146 17.70 12.79 15.17
CA MET A 146 16.30 12.42 15.40
C MET A 146 16.03 10.93 15.17
N PHE A 147 17.01 10.17 14.64
CA PHE A 147 16.80 8.78 14.25
C PHE A 147 16.35 7.90 15.42
N GLY A 148 16.86 8.13 16.62
CA GLY A 148 16.43 7.42 17.83
C GLY A 148 14.92 7.58 18.10
N LEU A 149 14.37 8.78 17.93
CA LEU A 149 12.93 9.04 18.07
C LEU A 149 12.11 8.31 17.01
N VAL A 150 12.62 8.20 15.78
CA VAL A 150 11.98 7.42 14.72
C VAL A 150 11.94 5.94 15.08
N LEU A 151 13.01 5.41 15.68
CA LEU A 151 13.07 4.03 16.17
C LEU A 151 12.13 3.79 17.36
N GLU A 152 11.98 4.74 18.29
CA GLU A 152 11.01 4.65 19.38
C GLU A 152 9.58 4.52 18.84
N CYS A 153 9.20 5.33 17.84
CA CYS A 153 7.93 5.18 17.14
C CYS A 153 7.85 3.84 16.39
N ALA A 154 8.97 3.33 15.87
CA ALA A 154 9.01 2.04 15.18
C ALA A 154 8.76 0.86 16.15
N ASP A 155 9.28 0.93 17.37
CA ASP A 155 9.01 -0.06 18.41
C ASP A 155 7.54 -0.06 18.84
N GLN A 156 6.92 1.13 18.89
CA GLN A 156 5.48 1.26 19.12
C GLN A 156 4.66 0.68 17.95
N LEU A 157 5.10 0.93 16.72
CA LEU A 157 4.49 0.35 15.52
C LEU A 157 4.53 -1.18 15.55
N GLU A 158 5.66 -1.79 15.91
CA GLU A 158 5.77 -3.25 16.00
C GLU A 158 4.74 -3.82 16.98
N LYS A 159 4.64 -3.24 18.19
CA LYS A 159 3.68 -3.64 19.22
C LYS A 159 2.25 -3.47 18.77
N TYR A 160 1.94 -2.38 18.06
CA TYR A 160 0.60 -2.13 17.53
C TYR A 160 0.23 -3.17 16.45
N VAL A 161 1.15 -3.50 15.55
CA VAL A 161 0.92 -4.52 14.53
C VAL A 161 0.78 -5.92 15.15
N ASP A 162 1.55 -6.26 16.19
CA ASP A 162 1.39 -7.54 16.92
C ASP A 162 -0.05 -7.71 17.44
N GLN A 163 -0.61 -6.65 18.04
CA GLN A 163 -1.98 -6.65 18.54
C GLN A 163 -3.02 -6.83 17.43
N LEU A 164 -2.82 -6.21 16.27
CA LEU A 164 -3.74 -6.33 15.14
C LEU A 164 -3.66 -7.71 14.48
N VAL A 165 -2.46 -8.25 14.28
CA VAL A 165 -2.24 -9.57 13.68
C VAL A 165 -2.85 -10.68 14.54
N SER A 166 -2.83 -10.54 15.86
CA SER A 166 -3.46 -11.53 16.77
C SER A 166 -4.98 -11.69 16.59
N ARG A 167 -5.64 -10.77 15.87
CA ARG A 167 -7.10 -10.82 15.63
C ARG A 167 -7.48 -11.70 14.44
N ASP A 168 -6.51 -12.10 13.60
CA ASP A 168 -6.74 -12.89 12.38
C ASP A 168 -7.80 -12.28 11.44
N GLU A 169 -7.82 -10.95 11.34
CA GLU A 169 -8.73 -10.17 10.48
C GLU A 169 -7.96 -9.40 9.39
N SER A 170 -8.68 -8.89 8.39
CA SER A 170 -8.12 -7.92 7.44
C SER A 170 -7.71 -6.64 8.17
N ILE A 171 -6.51 -6.13 7.87
CA ILE A 171 -5.91 -4.98 8.53
C ILE A 171 -5.81 -3.82 7.55
N ASP A 172 -6.25 -2.63 7.97
CA ASP A 172 -6.07 -1.39 7.20
C ASP A 172 -4.64 -0.84 7.39
N PHE A 173 -3.79 -1.09 6.40
CA PHE A 173 -2.41 -0.62 6.41
C PHE A 173 -2.27 0.87 6.10
N SER A 174 -3.31 1.52 5.55
CA SER A 174 -3.36 2.97 5.43
C SER A 174 -3.46 3.62 6.80
N GLU A 175 -4.32 3.08 7.67
CA GLU A 175 -4.46 3.60 9.03
C GLU A 175 -3.20 3.38 9.88
N ILE A 176 -2.58 2.20 9.80
CA ILE A 176 -1.31 1.90 10.48
C ILE A 176 -0.22 2.88 10.05
N SER A 177 -0.03 3.03 8.73
CA SER A 177 1.00 3.91 8.18
C SER A 177 0.76 5.37 8.57
N ALA A 178 -0.50 5.79 8.63
CA ALA A 178 -0.86 7.14 9.01
C ALA A 178 -0.65 7.40 10.50
N LYS A 179 -0.97 6.45 11.38
CA LYS A 179 -0.68 6.56 12.82
C LYS A 179 0.82 6.64 13.11
N PHE A 180 1.60 5.74 12.52
CA PHE A 180 3.06 5.76 12.66
C PHE A 180 3.68 7.09 12.22
N THR A 181 3.35 7.56 11.02
CA THR A 181 3.93 8.81 10.49
C THR A 181 3.42 10.05 11.23
N THR A 182 2.22 10.01 11.82
CA THR A 182 1.70 11.05 12.73
C THR A 182 2.55 11.14 14.00
N ASP A 183 2.86 9.99 14.62
CA ASP A 183 3.70 9.94 15.82
C ASP A 183 5.15 10.36 15.52
N VAL A 184 5.70 9.92 14.38
CA VAL A 184 7.05 10.31 13.95
C VAL A 184 7.15 11.83 13.74
N ILE A 185 6.20 12.46 13.02
CA ILE A 185 6.27 13.91 12.80
C ILE A 185 6.06 14.69 14.10
N ALA A 186 5.13 14.26 14.96
CA ALA A 186 4.88 14.88 16.26
C ALA A 186 6.13 14.82 17.16
N SER A 187 6.76 13.65 17.27
CA SER A 187 7.92 13.44 18.14
C SER A 187 9.19 14.12 17.59
N CYS A 188 9.50 13.92 16.31
CA CYS A 188 10.75 14.42 15.73
C CYS A 188 10.74 15.92 15.48
N VAL A 189 9.62 16.46 14.97
CA VAL A 189 9.57 17.86 14.50
C VAL A 189 8.98 18.79 15.56
N PHE A 190 7.95 18.36 16.31
CA PHE A 190 7.32 19.22 17.32
C PHE A 190 7.79 18.92 18.74
N GLY A 191 8.42 17.76 18.96
CA GLY A 191 8.86 17.34 20.27
C GLY A 191 7.73 16.94 21.21
N ILE A 192 6.62 16.44 20.65
CA ILE A 192 5.39 16.08 21.37
C ILE A 192 5.06 14.62 21.05
N ASP A 193 4.61 13.86 22.05
CA ASP A 193 4.06 12.53 21.82
C ASP A 193 2.58 12.65 21.40
N ALA A 194 2.24 12.14 20.23
CA ALA A 194 0.88 12.18 19.70
C ALA A 194 0.05 10.95 20.11
N HIS A 195 0.70 9.90 20.64
CA HIS A 195 0.06 8.66 21.09
C HIS A 195 -0.93 8.05 20.07
N SER A 196 -0.74 8.26 18.76
CA SER A 196 -1.71 7.88 17.72
C SER A 196 -1.87 6.36 17.58
N MET A 197 -0.81 5.60 17.87
CA MET A 197 -0.84 4.13 17.86
C MET A 197 -1.41 3.54 19.16
N SER A 198 -1.20 4.18 20.30
CA SER A 198 -1.64 3.68 21.62
C SER A 198 -3.02 4.15 22.04
N ASP A 199 -3.48 5.30 21.53
CA ASP A 199 -4.75 5.92 21.87
C ASP A 199 -5.59 6.17 20.61
N GLU A 200 -6.68 5.40 20.47
CA GLU A 200 -7.65 5.57 19.39
C GLU A 200 -8.36 6.92 19.42
N SER A 201 -8.34 7.63 20.55
CA SER A 201 -8.89 8.97 20.72
C SER A 201 -7.90 10.11 20.43
N SER A 202 -6.68 9.79 19.97
CA SER A 202 -5.63 10.77 19.66
C SER A 202 -6.15 11.94 18.82
N GLU A 203 -6.07 13.15 19.40
CA GLU A 203 -6.52 14.37 18.73
C GLU A 203 -5.70 14.66 17.47
N PHE A 204 -4.40 14.35 17.48
CA PHE A 204 -3.53 14.50 16.31
C PHE A 204 -4.03 13.66 15.14
N ARG A 205 -4.29 12.37 15.35
CA ARG A 205 -4.79 11.50 14.28
C ARG A 205 -6.18 11.91 13.82
N ARG A 206 -7.06 12.27 14.75
CA ARG A 206 -8.43 12.74 14.46
C ARG A 206 -8.40 14.00 13.60
N ILE A 207 -7.54 14.97 13.91
CA ILE A 207 -7.37 16.19 13.12
C ILE A 207 -6.72 15.89 11.77
N GLY A 208 -5.71 15.01 11.73
CA GLY A 208 -5.08 14.56 10.48
C GLY A 208 -6.09 14.00 9.46
N LYS A 209 -7.03 13.15 9.92
CA LYS A 209 -8.11 12.62 9.06
C LYS A 209 -9.02 13.72 8.51
N LEU A 210 -9.44 14.66 9.36
CA LEU A 210 -10.37 15.74 8.99
C LEU A 210 -9.80 16.71 7.96
N ILE A 211 -8.49 16.98 7.99
CA ILE A 211 -7.84 17.91 7.05
C ILE A 211 -7.99 17.45 5.59
N PHE A 212 -8.00 16.14 5.36
CA PHE A 212 -8.08 15.54 4.03
C PHE A 212 -9.46 14.98 3.68
N ASP A 213 -10.42 15.03 4.62
CA ASP A 213 -11.78 14.56 4.35
C ASP A 213 -12.60 15.64 3.62
N LEU A 214 -12.64 15.50 2.30
CA LEU A 214 -13.41 16.39 1.41
C LEU A 214 -14.89 16.00 1.31
N LYS A 215 -15.29 14.88 1.91
CA LYS A 215 -16.72 14.53 2.07
C LYS A 215 -17.36 15.40 3.13
N GLU A 216 -16.59 15.92 4.08
CA GLU A 216 -17.04 16.97 4.97
C GLU A 216 -17.45 18.20 4.15
N PHE A 217 -18.73 18.58 4.25
CA PHE A 217 -19.35 19.59 3.39
C PHE A 217 -18.57 20.91 3.41
N GLU A 218 -18.11 21.34 4.58
CA GLU A 218 -17.33 22.58 4.75
C GLU A 218 -16.02 22.54 3.98
N ASN A 219 -15.23 21.46 4.11
CA ASN A 219 -13.94 21.29 3.42
C ASN A 219 -14.11 21.20 1.90
N GLY A 220 -15.10 20.43 1.43
CA GLY A 220 -15.41 20.31 0.01
C GLY A 220 -15.86 21.63 -0.62
N VAL A 221 -16.78 22.36 0.03
CA VAL A 221 -17.25 23.67 -0.45
C VAL A 221 -16.10 24.68 -0.49
N ARG A 222 -15.30 24.72 0.57
CA ARG A 222 -14.15 25.61 0.71
C ARG A 222 -13.10 25.39 -0.38
N LEU A 223 -12.72 24.14 -0.65
CA LEU A 223 -11.80 23.80 -1.73
C LEU A 223 -12.36 24.20 -3.10
N ARG A 224 -13.63 23.89 -3.39
CA ARG A 224 -14.28 24.25 -4.66
C ARG A 224 -14.37 25.77 -4.83
N MET A 225 -14.71 26.51 -3.78
CA MET A 225 -14.77 27.97 -3.80
C MET A 225 -13.41 28.60 -4.08
N ARG A 226 -12.33 28.07 -3.49
CA ARG A 226 -10.95 28.50 -3.82
C ARG A 226 -10.61 28.30 -5.29
N LEU A 227 -10.88 27.11 -5.81
CA LEU A 227 -10.48 26.73 -7.17
C LEU A 227 -11.30 27.44 -8.25
N TYR A 228 -12.61 27.61 -8.02
CA TYR A 228 -13.55 28.04 -9.06
C TYR A 228 -14.12 29.43 -8.86
N ALA A 229 -14.17 29.94 -7.63
CA ALA A 229 -14.84 31.17 -7.26
C ALA A 229 -13.96 32.09 -6.39
N ARG A 230 -12.68 32.22 -6.73
CA ARG A 230 -11.67 33.00 -5.97
C ARG A 230 -12.19 34.33 -5.40
N LYS A 231 -12.71 35.22 -6.25
CA LYS A 231 -13.17 36.56 -5.82
C LYS A 231 -14.36 36.48 -4.84
N LEU A 232 -15.20 35.47 -5.01
CA LEU A 232 -16.33 35.23 -4.11
C LEU A 232 -15.83 34.68 -2.77
N TYR A 233 -14.81 33.82 -2.80
CA TYR A 233 -14.18 33.29 -1.60
C TYR A 233 -13.38 34.36 -0.84
N ASP A 234 -12.72 35.30 -1.53
CA ASP A 234 -12.12 36.49 -0.91
C ASP A 234 -13.15 37.31 -0.12
N LEU A 235 -14.40 37.37 -0.61
CA LEU A 235 -15.48 38.12 0.03
C LEU A 235 -16.20 37.31 1.12
N LEU A 236 -16.56 36.04 0.86
CA LEU A 236 -17.44 35.24 1.72
C LEU A 236 -16.70 34.17 2.54
N GLY A 237 -15.38 34.04 2.39
CA GLY A 237 -14.60 32.99 3.04
C GLY A 237 -14.63 33.04 4.57
N TYR A 238 -15.01 34.18 5.16
CA TYR A 238 -15.21 34.32 6.61
C TYR A 238 -16.47 33.59 7.13
N ILE A 239 -17.39 33.20 6.24
CA ILE A 239 -18.65 32.50 6.58
C ILE A 239 -18.39 31.00 6.79
N VAL A 240 -17.32 30.45 6.20
CA VAL A 240 -16.89 29.05 6.37
C VAL A 240 -15.46 29.00 6.96
N PRO A 241 -15.22 29.52 8.17
CA PRO A 241 -13.88 29.60 8.75
C PRO A 241 -13.45 28.24 9.36
N GLU A 242 -12.20 27.88 9.13
CA GLU A 242 -11.56 26.67 9.66
C GLU A 242 -11.13 26.86 11.14
N LYS A 243 -12.11 27.08 12.03
CA LYS A 243 -11.83 27.41 13.43
C LYS A 243 -11.19 26.25 14.19
N ARG A 244 -11.56 25.01 13.87
CA ARG A 244 -11.17 23.82 14.64
C ARG A 244 -9.67 23.55 14.56
N PHE A 245 -9.09 23.51 13.36
CA PHE A 245 -7.66 23.21 13.22
C PHE A 245 -6.81 24.40 13.69
N THR A 246 -7.23 25.62 13.35
CA THR A 246 -6.56 26.83 13.81
C THR A 246 -6.46 26.86 15.34
N ALA A 247 -7.56 26.63 16.05
CA ALA A 247 -7.56 26.61 17.51
C ALA A 247 -6.63 25.53 18.10
N PHE A 248 -6.66 24.32 17.56
CA PHE A 248 -5.80 23.22 18.03
C PHE A 248 -4.31 23.55 17.86
N PHE A 249 -3.89 23.90 16.64
CA PHE A 249 -2.47 24.18 16.36
C PHE A 249 -2.00 25.46 17.05
N THR A 250 -2.85 26.49 17.16
CA THR A 250 -2.50 27.70 17.92
C THR A 250 -2.25 27.34 19.37
N LYS A 251 -3.15 26.61 20.02
CA LYS A 251 -2.97 26.18 21.40
C LYS A 251 -1.70 25.36 21.56
N LEU A 252 -1.49 24.35 20.71
CA LEU A 252 -0.31 23.48 20.73
C LEU A 252 1.00 24.28 20.70
N VAL A 253 1.14 25.20 19.74
CA VAL A 253 2.37 25.94 19.51
C VAL A 253 2.60 26.98 20.59
N VAL A 254 1.57 27.74 20.94
CA VAL A 254 1.68 28.80 21.96
C VAL A 254 1.98 28.19 23.33
N ASP A 255 1.28 27.13 23.71
CA ASP A 255 1.51 26.44 25.00
C ASP A 255 2.93 25.83 25.03
N ALA A 256 3.39 25.20 23.94
CA ALA A 256 4.73 24.63 23.85
C ALA A 256 5.83 25.70 23.94
N MET A 257 5.67 26.83 23.25
CA MET A 257 6.61 27.96 23.33
C MET A 257 6.64 28.57 24.73
N LYS A 258 5.47 28.80 25.33
CA LYS A 258 5.33 29.35 26.69
C LYS A 258 6.00 28.44 27.72
N TYR A 259 5.68 27.15 27.69
CA TYR A 259 6.25 26.17 28.61
C TYR A 259 7.78 26.14 28.55
N ARG A 260 8.36 26.17 27.34
CA ARG A 260 9.82 26.17 27.14
C ARG A 260 10.49 27.44 27.65
N LYS A 261 9.87 28.61 27.45
CA LYS A 261 10.35 29.89 27.98
C LYS A 261 10.36 29.90 29.50
N GLU A 262 9.27 29.42 30.12
CA GLU A 262 9.15 29.37 31.59
C GLU A 262 10.16 28.41 32.25
N HIS A 263 10.49 27.30 31.58
CA HIS A 263 11.36 26.26 32.13
C HIS A 263 12.81 26.27 31.58
N ASN A 264 13.18 27.29 30.80
CA ASN A 264 14.49 27.40 30.14
C ASN A 264 14.90 26.13 29.37
N MET A 265 13.93 25.50 28.69
CA MET A 265 14.17 24.24 27.97
C MET A 265 14.65 24.50 26.54
N HIS A 266 15.83 23.98 26.23
CA HIS A 266 16.37 23.99 24.88
C HIS A 266 16.27 22.60 24.24
N ARG A 267 15.29 22.43 23.34
CA ARG A 267 15.17 21.25 22.47
C ARG A 267 15.28 21.72 21.02
N PRO A 268 16.34 21.38 20.28
CA PRO A 268 16.60 21.95 18.94
C PRO A 268 15.67 21.35 17.87
N ASP A 269 14.36 21.51 18.02
CA ASP A 269 13.32 21.07 17.09
C ASP A 269 12.65 22.26 16.40
N MET A 270 11.55 22.03 15.69
CA MET A 270 10.88 23.09 14.96
C MET A 270 10.33 24.18 15.88
N ILE A 271 9.79 23.83 17.04
CA ILE A 271 9.25 24.82 17.98
C ILE A 271 10.37 25.74 18.45
N HIS A 272 11.57 25.21 18.72
CA HIS A 272 12.69 26.05 19.10
C HIS A 272 13.18 26.95 17.97
N MET A 273 13.25 26.47 16.73
CA MET A 273 13.59 27.37 15.61
C MET A 273 12.52 28.46 15.37
N LEU A 274 11.24 28.16 15.64
CA LEU A 274 10.20 29.18 15.60
C LEU A 274 10.38 30.23 16.71
N MET A 275 10.85 29.83 17.90
CA MET A 275 11.24 30.75 18.97
C MET A 275 12.46 31.59 18.57
N GLU A 276 13.47 31.01 17.94
CA GLU A 276 14.63 31.77 17.43
C GLU A 276 14.23 32.80 16.36
N LEU A 277 13.25 32.47 15.50
CA LEU A 277 12.69 33.44 14.55
C LEU A 277 11.96 34.58 15.26
N GLU A 278 11.28 34.29 16.37
CA GLU A 278 10.58 35.27 17.20
C GLU A 278 11.55 36.25 17.88
N GLU A 279 12.69 35.75 18.33
CA GLU A 279 13.76 36.55 18.95
C GLU A 279 14.57 37.36 17.92
N HIS A 280 14.62 36.89 16.68
CA HIS A 280 15.41 37.48 15.58
C HIS A 280 14.56 37.80 14.35
N PRO A 281 13.59 38.73 14.45
CA PRO A 281 12.68 39.05 13.35
C PRO A 281 13.40 39.59 12.10
N GLU A 282 14.60 40.16 12.25
CA GLU A 282 15.44 40.61 11.13
C GLU A 282 15.81 39.48 10.16
N LYS A 283 15.86 38.22 10.64
CA LYS A 283 16.15 37.04 9.79
C LYS A 283 15.01 36.71 8.83
N MET A 284 13.84 37.29 9.04
CA MET A 284 12.64 37.07 8.23
C MET A 284 12.50 38.06 7.06
N GLY A 285 13.42 39.02 6.93
CA GLY A 285 13.35 40.09 5.93
C GLY A 285 12.09 40.94 6.13
N ASP A 286 11.36 41.22 5.05
CA ASP A 286 10.11 42.01 5.12
C ASP A 286 8.90 41.22 5.64
N ASN A 287 9.06 39.94 6.00
CA ASN A 287 7.98 39.17 6.59
C ASN A 287 7.65 39.70 7.99
N LYS A 288 6.42 40.19 8.19
CA LYS A 288 5.89 40.39 9.52
C LYS A 288 5.71 39.04 10.21
N LEU A 289 6.51 38.78 11.24
CA LEU A 289 6.32 37.60 12.07
C LEU A 289 5.09 37.78 12.94
N THR A 290 4.18 36.82 12.88
CA THR A 290 2.96 36.76 13.69
C THR A 290 2.82 35.36 14.25
N ASP A 291 2.14 35.22 15.39
CA ASP A 291 1.81 33.90 15.96
C ASP A 291 1.09 33.03 14.92
N SER A 292 0.19 33.63 14.14
CA SER A 292 -0.50 32.93 13.05
C SER A 292 0.46 32.38 11.99
N LEU A 293 1.54 33.10 11.66
CA LEU A 293 2.53 32.64 10.70
C LEU A 293 3.38 31.49 11.27
N LEU A 294 3.76 31.56 12.55
CA LEU A 294 4.49 30.49 13.23
C LEU A 294 3.63 29.21 13.30
N VAL A 295 2.39 29.35 13.74
CA VAL A 295 1.40 28.25 13.81
C VAL A 295 1.14 27.65 12.43
N ALA A 296 1.04 28.48 11.39
CA ALA A 296 0.85 28.01 10.02
C ALA A 296 2.01 27.10 9.57
N GLN A 297 3.26 27.37 10.00
CA GLN A 297 4.37 26.48 9.65
C GLN A 297 4.18 25.12 10.29
N VAL A 298 3.89 25.04 11.59
CA VAL A 298 3.68 23.78 12.31
C VAL A 298 2.58 22.96 11.64
N PHE A 299 1.45 23.59 11.32
CA PHE A 299 0.37 22.97 10.55
C PHE A 299 0.87 22.43 9.19
N GLY A 300 1.59 23.24 8.43
CA GLY A 300 2.10 22.86 7.12
C GLY A 300 3.05 21.67 7.14
N PHE A 301 3.93 21.57 8.15
CA PHE A 301 4.84 20.44 8.33
C PHE A 301 4.14 19.19 8.85
N PHE A 302 3.13 19.34 9.70
CA PHE A 302 2.30 18.22 10.15
C PHE A 302 1.67 17.54 8.95
N VAL A 303 0.87 18.30 8.19
CA VAL A 303 0.13 17.82 7.01
C VAL A 303 1.05 17.21 5.95
N ALA A 304 2.18 17.87 5.66
CA ALA A 304 3.13 17.35 4.69
C ALA A 304 3.86 16.08 5.18
N GLY A 305 4.14 15.99 6.48
CA GLY A 305 4.95 14.95 7.08
C GLY A 305 4.25 13.61 7.23
N PHE A 306 2.98 13.61 7.66
CA PHE A 306 2.25 12.36 7.90
C PHE A 306 1.66 11.78 6.61
N GLU A 307 0.86 12.55 5.86
CA GLU A 307 0.01 12.00 4.79
C GLU A 307 0.78 11.49 3.57
N THR A 308 1.87 12.16 3.20
CA THR A 308 2.68 11.76 2.04
C THR A 308 3.48 10.47 2.33
N SER A 309 4.06 10.40 3.53
CA SER A 309 4.84 9.24 3.98
C SER A 309 3.95 8.03 4.23
N SER A 310 2.77 8.24 4.83
CA SER A 310 1.79 7.16 5.08
C SER A 310 1.29 6.54 3.78
N THR A 311 0.98 7.37 2.79
CA THR A 311 0.55 6.92 1.46
C THR A 311 1.65 6.12 0.77
N THR A 312 2.90 6.57 0.85
CA THR A 312 4.05 5.87 0.25
C THR A 312 4.30 4.52 0.92
N MET A 313 4.20 4.43 2.25
CA MET A 313 4.29 3.17 2.98
C MET A 313 3.16 2.22 2.56
N THR A 314 1.92 2.71 2.56
CA THR A 314 0.73 1.97 2.17
C THR A 314 0.87 1.36 0.78
N ASN A 315 1.21 2.18 -0.22
CA ASN A 315 1.32 1.74 -1.60
C ASN A 315 2.51 0.79 -1.81
N SER A 316 3.58 0.92 -1.01
CA SER A 316 4.69 -0.04 -1.03
C SER A 316 4.23 -1.40 -0.51
N LEU A 317 3.51 -1.44 0.62
CA LEU A 317 2.98 -2.69 1.18
C LEU A 317 1.94 -3.34 0.26
N TYR A 318 1.10 -2.55 -0.40
CA TYR A 318 0.17 -3.00 -1.44
C TYR A 318 0.91 -3.73 -2.58
N GLU A 319 1.93 -3.11 -3.16
CA GLU A 319 2.70 -3.72 -4.25
C GLU A 319 3.47 -4.95 -3.80
N LEU A 320 4.02 -4.95 -2.59
CA LEU A 320 4.71 -6.11 -2.04
C LEU A 320 3.74 -7.29 -1.80
N ALA A 321 2.50 -7.02 -1.38
CA ALA A 321 1.47 -8.04 -1.25
C ALA A 321 1.07 -8.65 -2.60
N LEU A 322 1.00 -7.83 -3.65
CA LEU A 322 0.74 -8.29 -5.02
C LEU A 322 1.93 -9.01 -5.66
N ASN A 323 3.15 -8.75 -5.21
CA ASN A 323 4.38 -9.29 -5.79
C ASN A 323 5.20 -10.07 -4.73
N PRO A 324 4.78 -11.30 -4.34
CA PRO A 324 5.44 -12.07 -3.28
C PRO A 324 6.94 -12.28 -3.49
N ASN A 325 7.38 -12.50 -4.74
CA ASN A 325 8.80 -12.68 -5.05
C ASN A 325 9.65 -11.43 -4.76
N ILE A 326 9.11 -10.24 -5.04
CA ILE A 326 9.78 -8.97 -4.73
C ILE A 326 9.81 -8.78 -3.21
N GLN A 327 8.71 -9.11 -2.53
CA GLN A 327 8.64 -9.06 -1.08
C GLN A 327 9.63 -10.00 -0.41
N ASP A 328 9.74 -11.25 -0.86
CA ASP A 328 10.67 -12.23 -0.29
C ASP A 328 12.12 -11.81 -0.50
N LYS A 329 12.47 -11.28 -1.67
CA LYS A 329 13.81 -10.70 -1.94
C LYS A 329 14.12 -9.51 -1.03
N LEU A 330 13.16 -8.61 -0.80
CA LEU A 330 13.33 -7.47 0.11
C LEU A 330 13.48 -7.92 1.57
N ARG A 331 12.63 -8.85 2.01
CA ARG A 331 12.70 -9.41 3.36
C ARG A 331 14.04 -10.11 3.61
N GLN A 332 14.56 -10.82 2.60
CA GLN A 332 15.89 -11.43 2.67
C GLN A 332 16.98 -10.36 2.89
N GLU A 333 17.00 -9.30 2.09
CA GLU A 333 17.97 -8.19 2.26
C GLU A 333 17.89 -7.58 3.67
N ILE A 334 16.67 -7.35 4.17
CA ILE A 334 16.45 -6.83 5.53
C ILE A 334 17.03 -7.79 6.57
N ASN A 335 16.71 -9.08 6.50
CA ASN A 335 17.19 -10.05 7.49
C ASN A 335 18.71 -10.21 7.47
N GLU A 336 19.32 -10.24 6.28
CA GLU A 336 20.78 -10.28 6.10
C GLU A 336 21.44 -9.02 6.68
N HIS A 337 20.83 -7.85 6.49
CA HIS A 337 21.30 -6.60 7.06
C HIS A 337 21.31 -6.65 8.60
N PHE A 338 20.23 -7.08 9.23
CA PHE A 338 20.18 -7.21 10.69
C PHE A 338 21.16 -8.26 11.20
N ALA A 339 21.34 -9.38 10.50
CA ALA A 339 22.33 -10.40 10.85
C ALA A 339 23.77 -9.84 10.79
N LYS A 340 24.09 -9.04 9.77
CA LYS A 340 25.41 -8.41 9.59
C LYS A 340 25.72 -7.36 10.67
N HIS A 341 24.70 -6.66 11.16
CA HIS A 341 24.85 -5.55 12.11
C HIS A 341 24.43 -5.93 13.54
N ASN A 342 24.46 -7.22 13.91
CA ASN A 342 24.14 -7.73 15.26
C ASN A 342 22.77 -7.27 15.80
N GLY A 343 21.79 -7.14 14.91
CA GLY A 343 20.44 -6.69 15.25
C GLY A 343 20.28 -5.17 15.37
N GLU A 344 21.35 -4.38 15.23
CA GLU A 344 21.30 -2.91 15.34
C GLU A 344 20.90 -2.25 14.02
N PHE A 345 19.93 -1.34 14.09
CA PHE A 345 19.54 -0.49 12.97
C PHE A 345 19.96 0.96 13.25
N LYS A 346 20.83 1.52 12.42
CA LYS A 346 21.41 2.86 12.59
C LYS A 346 21.23 3.67 11.32
N TYR A 347 21.23 4.99 11.43
CA TYR A 347 21.09 5.85 10.25
C TYR A 347 22.18 5.59 9.20
N GLU A 348 23.41 5.30 9.62
CA GLU A 348 24.56 5.06 8.74
C GLU A 348 24.44 3.80 7.91
N ASN A 349 23.80 2.77 8.45
CA ASN A 349 23.71 1.46 7.82
C ASN A 349 22.44 1.31 6.97
N MET A 350 21.43 2.19 7.12
CA MET A 350 20.24 2.22 6.26
C MET A 350 20.55 2.28 4.75
N LYS A 351 21.66 2.93 4.35
CA LYS A 351 22.11 2.99 2.95
C LYS A 351 22.53 1.63 2.36
N ASP A 352 22.79 0.64 3.20
CA ASP A 352 23.17 -0.71 2.77
C ASP A 352 21.96 -1.47 2.21
N LEU A 353 20.73 -1.07 2.55
CA LEU A 353 19.47 -1.65 2.07
C LEU A 353 19.15 -1.13 0.66
N LYS A 354 19.93 -1.56 -0.33
CA LYS A 354 19.86 -1.08 -1.72
C LYS A 354 18.57 -1.49 -2.42
N TYR A 355 18.08 -2.71 -2.17
CA TYR A 355 16.84 -3.20 -2.76
C TYR A 355 15.61 -2.53 -2.13
N LEU A 356 15.64 -2.23 -0.83
CA LEU A 356 14.64 -1.36 -0.19
C LEU A 356 14.56 0.01 -0.87
N ASP A 357 15.70 0.63 -1.17
CA ASP A 357 15.75 1.92 -1.88
C ASP A 357 15.14 1.82 -3.30
N LYS A 358 15.40 0.72 -4.02
CA LYS A 358 14.76 0.44 -5.31
C LYS A 358 13.25 0.29 -5.20
N VAL A 359 12.76 -0.48 -4.23
CA VAL A 359 11.32 -0.67 -3.96
C VAL A 359 10.67 0.67 -3.62
N TYR A 360 11.26 1.44 -2.71
CA TYR A 360 10.78 2.76 -2.31
C TYR A 360 10.66 3.72 -3.50
N LYS A 361 11.69 3.80 -4.35
CA LYS A 361 11.69 4.65 -5.54
C LYS A 361 10.68 4.20 -6.59
N GLU A 362 10.50 2.88 -6.79
CA GLU A 362 9.50 2.36 -7.70
C GLU A 362 8.07 2.61 -7.20
N THR A 363 7.82 2.55 -5.88
CA THR A 363 6.56 2.99 -5.30
C THR A 363 6.31 4.47 -5.60
N LEU A 364 7.30 5.33 -5.33
CA LEU A 364 7.18 6.77 -5.57
C LEU A 364 6.98 7.12 -7.06
N ARG A 365 7.52 6.31 -7.97
CA ARG A 365 7.27 6.44 -9.41
C ARG A 365 5.82 6.08 -9.73
N LYS A 366 5.36 4.90 -9.31
CA LYS A 366 4.04 4.40 -9.70
C LYS A 366 2.90 5.15 -8.99
N TYR A 367 3.16 5.62 -7.78
CA TYR A 367 2.21 6.29 -6.90
C TYR A 367 2.79 7.56 -6.24
N PRO A 368 3.08 8.62 -7.02
CA PRO A 368 3.63 9.86 -6.46
C PRO A 368 2.55 10.58 -5.62
N PRO A 369 2.71 10.79 -4.30
CA PRO A 369 1.68 11.44 -3.49
C PRO A 369 1.34 12.85 -4.01
N ALA A 370 2.35 13.58 -4.48
CA ALA A 370 2.15 14.83 -5.23
C ALA A 370 2.12 14.53 -6.74
N GLY A 371 0.93 14.32 -7.30
CA GLY A 371 0.75 13.93 -8.70
C GLY A 371 1.03 15.03 -9.74
N LEU A 372 1.16 16.29 -9.31
CA LEU A 372 1.56 17.41 -10.17
C LEU A 372 2.29 18.50 -9.37
N VAL A 373 3.12 19.30 -10.03
CA VAL A 373 3.77 20.47 -9.44
C VAL A 373 3.40 21.74 -10.20
N PRO A 374 2.78 22.75 -9.53
CA PRO A 374 2.46 24.01 -10.17
C PRO A 374 3.60 25.03 -10.04
N ARG A 375 3.71 25.88 -11.07
CA ARG A 375 4.57 27.06 -11.15
C ARG A 375 3.79 28.21 -11.77
N ARG A 376 4.19 29.45 -11.47
CA ARG A 376 3.61 30.66 -12.05
C ARG A 376 4.72 31.54 -12.63
N ALA A 377 4.55 31.95 -13.88
CA ALA A 377 5.50 32.84 -14.55
C ALA A 377 5.47 34.24 -13.90
N LEU A 378 6.62 34.76 -13.49
CA LEU A 378 6.78 36.08 -12.87
C LEU A 378 6.98 37.21 -13.90
N CYS A 379 7.30 36.86 -15.13
CA CYS A 379 7.43 37.74 -16.28
C CYS A 379 6.97 37.00 -17.56
N PRO A 380 6.77 37.71 -18.69
CA PRO A 380 6.62 37.03 -19.97
C PRO A 380 7.85 36.14 -20.23
N TYR A 381 7.63 34.94 -20.76
CA TYR A 381 8.69 33.94 -20.94
C TYR A 381 8.55 33.22 -22.27
N THR A 382 9.66 33.11 -23.01
CA THR A 382 9.74 32.33 -24.26
C THR A 382 10.55 31.06 -24.01
N PHE A 383 9.97 29.91 -24.34
CA PHE A 383 10.62 28.61 -24.13
C PHE A 383 11.75 28.38 -25.13
N ARG A 384 12.91 27.89 -24.65
CA ARG A 384 14.08 27.63 -25.48
C ARG A 384 13.77 26.61 -26.57
N GLY A 385 14.32 26.81 -27.76
CA GLY A 385 14.05 25.95 -28.91
C GLY A 385 12.65 26.11 -29.51
N THR A 386 11.83 27.05 -29.02
CA THR A 386 10.47 27.30 -29.53
C THR A 386 10.24 28.79 -29.80
N LYS A 387 9.17 29.11 -30.53
CA LYS A 387 8.66 30.50 -30.68
C LYS A 387 7.51 30.80 -29.70
N ILE A 388 7.29 29.93 -28.72
CA ILE A 388 6.14 29.99 -27.83
C ILE A 388 6.44 30.92 -26.66
N THR A 389 5.65 31.98 -26.53
CA THR A 389 5.71 32.95 -25.42
C THR A 389 4.47 32.89 -24.54
N ILE A 390 4.68 32.72 -23.24
CA ILE A 390 3.62 32.81 -22.23
C ILE A 390 3.64 34.16 -21.52
N PRO A 391 2.46 34.71 -21.13
CA PRO A 391 2.40 35.97 -20.42
C PRO A 391 2.75 35.81 -18.93
N LYS A 392 3.06 36.94 -18.29
CA LYS A 392 3.21 37.03 -16.83
C LYS A 392 1.95 36.53 -16.12
N ARG A 393 2.13 35.91 -14.95
CA ARG A 393 1.10 35.29 -14.10
C ARG A 393 0.45 34.02 -14.66
N LEU A 394 0.84 33.55 -15.84
CA LEU A 394 0.34 32.28 -16.36
C LEU A 394 0.82 31.11 -15.49
N MET A 395 -0.09 30.17 -15.22
CA MET A 395 0.22 28.91 -14.55
C MET A 395 0.89 27.92 -15.52
N VAL A 396 1.91 27.24 -15.02
CA VAL A 396 2.62 26.14 -15.67
C VAL A 396 2.54 24.93 -14.76
N TRP A 397 2.05 23.80 -15.27
CA TRP A 397 1.92 22.55 -14.54
C TRP A 397 2.85 21.49 -15.09
N ILE A 398 3.49 20.76 -14.19
CA ILE A 398 4.34 19.61 -14.50
C ILE A 398 3.59 18.36 -14.00
N PRO A 399 3.07 17.52 -14.91
CA PRO A 399 2.21 16.39 -14.56
C PRO A 399 3.04 15.17 -14.14
N ILE A 400 3.46 15.14 -12.87
CA ILE A 400 4.35 14.10 -12.32
C ILE A 400 3.79 12.69 -12.56
N LEU A 401 2.51 12.44 -12.23
CA LEU A 401 1.89 11.13 -12.42
C LEU A 401 1.98 10.66 -13.88
N ALA A 402 1.73 11.58 -14.83
CA ALA A 402 1.77 11.28 -16.25
C ALA A 402 3.19 10.98 -16.73
N ILE A 403 4.17 11.81 -16.35
CA ILE A 403 5.58 11.62 -16.70
C ILE A 403 6.12 10.30 -16.14
N HIS A 404 5.74 9.96 -14.90
CA HIS A 404 6.21 8.74 -14.23
C HIS A 404 5.57 7.46 -14.79
N ARG A 405 4.44 7.60 -15.50
CA ARG A 405 3.75 6.52 -16.20
C ARG A 405 3.91 6.60 -17.72
N ASP A 406 4.80 7.44 -18.21
CA ASP A 406 5.08 7.55 -19.63
C ASP A 406 5.89 6.34 -20.09
N PRO A 407 5.40 5.51 -21.04
CA PRO A 407 6.12 4.36 -21.55
C PRO A 407 7.44 4.72 -22.25
N GLU A 408 7.61 5.96 -22.74
CA GLU A 408 8.89 6.42 -23.31
C GLU A 408 9.97 6.57 -22.24
N ASN A 409 9.58 6.89 -21.01
CA ASN A 409 10.49 7.02 -19.87
C ASN A 409 10.61 5.71 -19.07
N TYR A 410 9.52 4.94 -19.03
CA TYR A 410 9.36 3.74 -18.21
C TYR A 410 8.62 2.65 -18.98
N PRO A 411 9.32 1.77 -19.72
CA PRO A 411 8.69 0.71 -20.51
C PRO A 411 7.79 -0.20 -19.66
N ASN A 412 6.57 -0.51 -20.09
CA ASN A 412 5.55 -1.20 -19.27
C ASN A 412 5.29 -0.49 -17.93
N PRO A 413 4.84 0.78 -17.95
CA PRO A 413 4.83 1.67 -16.78
C PRO A 413 3.95 1.20 -15.62
N ASP A 414 2.97 0.33 -15.88
CA ASP A 414 2.08 -0.22 -14.85
C ASP A 414 2.65 -1.44 -14.12
N VAL A 415 3.70 -2.08 -14.67
CA VAL A 415 4.40 -3.18 -14.00
C VAL A 415 5.32 -2.62 -12.92
N PHE A 416 5.12 -3.07 -11.68
CA PHE A 416 5.97 -2.71 -10.54
C PHE A 416 7.32 -3.43 -10.67
N ASN A 417 8.37 -2.67 -11.04
CA ASN A 417 9.69 -3.23 -11.26
C ASN A 417 10.78 -2.39 -10.55
N PRO A 418 11.24 -2.82 -9.36
CA PRO A 418 12.31 -2.15 -8.62
C PRO A 418 13.63 -2.01 -9.40
N GLU A 419 13.91 -2.90 -10.36
CA GLU A 419 15.18 -2.86 -11.12
C GLU A 419 15.27 -1.65 -12.07
N ARG A 420 14.17 -0.89 -12.29
CA ARG A 420 14.21 0.42 -12.97
C ARG A 420 15.08 1.46 -12.25
N PHE A 421 15.41 1.20 -10.99
CA PHE A 421 16.27 2.04 -10.16
C PHE A 421 17.64 1.39 -9.90
N SER A 422 18.13 0.57 -10.85
CA SER A 422 19.56 0.25 -10.93
C SER A 422 20.38 1.51 -11.23
N GLU A 423 21.68 1.49 -10.89
CA GLU A 423 22.57 2.62 -11.12
C GLU A 423 22.65 2.99 -12.61
N GLU A 424 22.70 1.99 -13.48
CA GLU A 424 22.74 2.14 -14.94
C GLU A 424 21.43 2.74 -15.47
N SER A 425 20.29 2.24 -14.99
CA SER A 425 18.96 2.72 -15.42
C SER A 425 18.71 4.16 -14.99
N ILE A 426 19.23 4.57 -13.82
CA ILE A 426 19.16 5.95 -13.34
C ILE A 426 20.05 6.85 -14.19
N ALA A 427 21.29 6.43 -14.47
CA ALA A 427 22.24 7.22 -15.25
C ALA A 427 21.78 7.45 -16.70
N ALA A 428 21.11 6.47 -17.31
CA ALA A 428 20.59 6.58 -18.67
C ALA A 428 19.32 7.45 -18.78
N ARG A 429 18.60 7.67 -17.68
CA ARG A 429 17.32 8.39 -17.68
C ARG A 429 17.50 9.89 -17.49
N HIS A 430 16.71 10.69 -18.20
CA HIS A 430 16.72 12.13 -17.99
C HIS A 430 16.27 12.50 -16.54
N PRO A 431 16.99 13.36 -15.80
CA PRO A 431 16.66 13.66 -14.40
C PRO A 431 15.27 14.25 -14.16
N MET A 432 14.69 14.95 -15.14
CA MET A 432 13.34 15.52 -15.04
C MET A 432 12.20 14.53 -15.33
N THR A 433 12.49 13.24 -15.44
CA THR A 433 11.45 12.20 -15.61
C THR A 433 11.20 11.40 -14.33
N PHE A 434 12.03 11.57 -13.30
CA PHE A 434 11.77 11.10 -11.93
C PHE A 434 11.77 12.28 -10.95
N LEU A 435 10.57 12.71 -10.56
CA LEU A 435 10.30 13.94 -9.81
C LEU A 435 9.40 13.74 -8.58
N PRO A 436 9.53 12.67 -7.77
CA PRO A 436 8.62 12.42 -6.64
C PRO A 436 8.65 13.51 -5.57
N PHE A 437 9.75 14.27 -5.50
CA PHE A 437 9.93 15.40 -4.59
C PHE A 437 9.94 16.76 -5.31
N GLY A 438 9.49 16.79 -6.56
CA GLY A 438 9.67 17.91 -7.48
C GLY A 438 11.14 18.12 -7.87
N GLY A 439 11.46 19.32 -8.39
CA GLY A 439 12.81 19.68 -8.82
C GLY A 439 13.17 21.13 -8.51
N GLY A 440 14.49 21.39 -8.52
CA GLY A 440 15.08 22.71 -8.32
C GLY A 440 14.99 23.26 -6.89
N PRO A 441 15.26 24.56 -6.68
CA PRO A 441 15.35 25.18 -5.35
C PRO A 441 14.07 25.10 -4.50
N ARG A 442 12.90 24.87 -5.13
CA ARG A 442 11.60 24.76 -4.47
C ARG A 442 11.05 23.33 -4.43
N ASN A 443 11.97 22.35 -4.45
CA ASN A 443 11.71 20.93 -4.17
C ASN A 443 11.25 20.69 -2.71
N CYS A 444 10.86 19.45 -2.41
CA CYS A 444 10.49 19.05 -1.05
C CYS A 444 11.64 19.31 -0.07
N ILE A 445 11.37 20.05 1.01
CA ILE A 445 12.35 20.29 2.08
C ILE A 445 12.60 19.03 2.91
N GLY A 446 11.55 18.25 3.13
CA GLY A 446 11.55 17.06 3.98
C GLY A 446 11.92 15.77 3.25
N GLY A 447 12.41 15.82 2.00
CA GLY A 447 12.61 14.62 1.18
C GLY A 447 13.49 13.55 1.84
N ARG A 448 14.58 13.96 2.51
CA ARG A 448 15.45 13.03 3.26
C ARG A 448 14.79 12.47 4.52
N PHE A 449 13.97 13.27 5.20
CA PHE A 449 13.26 12.83 6.38
C PHE A 449 12.13 11.87 6.02
N ALA A 450 11.41 12.14 4.93
CA ALA A 450 10.42 11.22 4.35
C ALA A 450 11.06 9.89 3.95
N ASP A 451 12.20 9.91 3.27
CA ASP A 451 12.98 8.71 2.94
C ASP A 451 13.31 7.88 4.19
N CYS A 452 13.84 8.55 5.22
CA CYS A 452 14.19 7.92 6.49
C CYS A 452 12.98 7.28 7.18
N GLN A 453 11.92 8.05 7.47
CA GLN A 453 10.79 7.53 8.25
C GLN A 453 10.04 6.42 7.49
N THR A 454 9.85 6.56 6.17
CA THR A 454 9.14 5.57 5.37
C THR A 454 9.92 4.26 5.32
N LYS A 455 11.24 4.32 5.10
CA LYS A 455 12.08 3.12 5.10
C LYS A 455 12.13 2.45 6.47
N VAL A 456 12.24 3.21 7.56
CA VAL A 456 12.18 2.65 8.92
C VAL A 456 10.86 1.92 9.14
N GLY A 457 9.72 2.56 8.85
CA GLY A 457 8.41 1.91 9.02
C GLY A 457 8.23 0.65 8.15
N LEU A 458 8.71 0.67 6.90
CA LEU A 458 8.70 -0.52 6.04
C LEU A 458 9.60 -1.64 6.58
N VAL A 459 10.81 -1.32 7.04
CA VAL A 459 11.74 -2.29 7.64
C VAL A 459 11.13 -2.92 8.88
N THR A 460 10.52 -2.12 9.76
CA THR A 460 9.86 -2.61 10.98
C THR A 460 8.78 -3.64 10.67
N ILE A 461 7.90 -3.34 9.70
CA ILE A 461 6.83 -4.27 9.31
C ILE A 461 7.43 -5.49 8.62
N LEU A 462 8.26 -5.29 7.59
CA LEU A 462 8.73 -6.36 6.71
C LEU A 462 9.83 -7.23 7.33
N ARG A 463 10.46 -6.82 8.43
CA ARG A 463 11.37 -7.71 9.17
C ARG A 463 10.57 -8.87 9.79
N LYS A 464 9.42 -8.57 10.39
CA LYS A 464 8.62 -9.54 11.17
C LYS A 464 7.46 -10.15 10.39
N TYR A 465 6.82 -9.39 9.49
CA TYR A 465 5.55 -9.75 8.85
C TYR A 465 5.61 -9.80 7.32
N LYS A 466 4.98 -10.81 6.73
CA LYS A 466 4.76 -10.94 5.28
C LYS A 466 3.32 -10.56 4.94
N VAL A 467 3.13 -9.39 4.35
CA VAL A 467 1.81 -8.88 3.98
C VAL A 467 1.27 -9.59 2.74
N ASN A 468 -0.01 -9.98 2.77
CA ASN A 468 -0.71 -10.67 1.69
C ASN A 468 -1.99 -9.92 1.34
N THR A 469 -2.50 -10.14 0.13
CA THR A 469 -3.82 -9.66 -0.26
C THR A 469 -4.93 -10.45 0.46
N CYS A 470 -6.12 -9.87 0.54
CA CYS A 470 -7.34 -10.52 0.99
C CYS A 470 -8.52 -10.11 0.10
N GLU A 471 -9.71 -10.65 0.35
CA GLU A 471 -10.91 -10.34 -0.44
C GLU A 471 -11.28 -8.85 -0.42
N GLN A 472 -10.90 -8.14 0.65
CA GLN A 472 -11.13 -6.70 0.79
C GLN A 472 -10.03 -5.84 0.15
N THR A 473 -8.96 -6.45 -0.37
CA THR A 473 -7.89 -5.70 -1.05
C THR A 473 -8.41 -5.15 -2.38
N MET A 474 -8.29 -3.84 -2.56
CA MET A 474 -8.70 -3.17 -3.79
C MET A 474 -7.80 -3.56 -4.97
N ILE A 475 -8.32 -4.39 -5.87
CA ILE A 475 -7.64 -4.81 -7.11
C ILE A 475 -8.66 -4.72 -8.25
N PRO A 476 -8.46 -3.87 -9.27
CA PRO A 476 -7.30 -2.98 -9.48
C PRO A 476 -7.29 -1.76 -8.54
N TYR A 477 -6.12 -1.14 -8.39
CA TYR A 477 -5.93 0.08 -7.59
C TYR A 477 -6.71 1.26 -8.17
N GLU A 478 -7.47 1.96 -7.33
CA GLU A 478 -8.13 3.23 -7.68
C GLU A 478 -7.62 4.37 -6.78
N PHE A 479 -7.32 5.53 -7.37
CA PHE A 479 -7.01 6.73 -6.61
C PHE A 479 -8.27 7.34 -6.00
N GLU A 480 -8.12 8.02 -4.87
CA GLU A 480 -9.17 8.87 -4.28
C GLU A 480 -9.37 10.12 -5.16
N PRO A 481 -10.48 10.25 -5.91
CA PRO A 481 -10.63 11.29 -6.92
C PRO A 481 -10.86 12.68 -6.32
N SER A 482 -11.27 12.76 -5.04
CA SER A 482 -11.45 14.03 -4.36
C SER A 482 -10.14 14.63 -3.85
N GLY A 483 -9.12 13.80 -3.57
CA GLY A 483 -7.90 14.19 -2.85
C GLY A 483 -7.03 15.24 -3.56
N PHE A 484 -6.46 16.16 -2.77
CA PHE A 484 -5.38 17.03 -3.24
C PHE A 484 -4.07 16.25 -3.46
N LEU A 485 -3.79 15.33 -2.55
CA LEU A 485 -2.73 14.33 -2.70
C LEU A 485 -3.34 13.07 -3.32
N LEU A 486 -2.54 12.38 -4.13
CA LEU A 486 -2.90 11.06 -4.65
C LEU A 486 -2.73 10.04 -3.53
N GLY A 487 -3.78 9.25 -3.29
CA GLY A 487 -3.79 8.14 -2.35
C GLY A 487 -4.86 7.12 -2.75
N PRO A 488 -4.88 5.95 -2.10
CA PRO A 488 -5.83 4.89 -2.41
C PRO A 488 -7.24 5.26 -1.96
N LYS A 489 -8.23 5.03 -2.83
CA LYS A 489 -9.63 5.23 -2.50
C LYS A 489 -10.06 4.32 -1.35
N GLY A 490 -10.49 4.90 -0.24
CA GLY A 490 -10.98 4.13 0.92
C GLY A 490 -9.91 3.33 1.68
N GLY A 491 -8.62 3.61 1.47
CA GLY A 491 -7.51 2.92 2.13
C GLY A 491 -7.18 1.55 1.52
N ILE A 492 -6.16 0.87 2.06
CA ILE A 492 -5.71 -0.45 1.61
C ILE A 492 -5.77 -1.44 2.77
N LYS A 493 -6.62 -2.45 2.60
CA LYS A 493 -6.72 -3.59 3.51
C LYS A 493 -5.90 -4.76 2.99
N LEU A 494 -5.02 -5.28 3.84
CA LEU A 494 -4.18 -6.46 3.60
C LEU A 494 -4.35 -7.45 4.74
N PHE A 495 -3.73 -8.62 4.62
CA PHE A 495 -3.81 -9.68 5.60
C PHE A 495 -2.43 -10.23 5.97
N GLN A 496 -2.27 -10.49 7.26
CA GLN A 496 -1.12 -11.17 7.83
C GLN A 496 -1.68 -12.22 8.81
N PRO A 497 -1.48 -13.53 8.56
CA PRO A 497 -1.95 -14.56 9.49
C PRO A 497 -1.17 -14.52 10.80
N SER A 498 -1.84 -14.78 11.93
CA SER A 498 -1.20 -14.94 13.23
C SER A 498 -0.28 -16.17 13.27
N GLN A 499 0.72 -16.17 14.15
CA GLN A 499 1.59 -17.35 14.33
C GLN A 499 0.79 -18.60 14.73
N HIS A 500 -0.25 -18.43 15.54
CA HIS A 500 -1.13 -19.52 15.94
C HIS A 500 -1.88 -20.10 14.74
N LEU A 501 -2.42 -19.24 13.85
CA LEU A 501 -3.10 -19.68 12.64
C LEU A 501 -2.13 -20.41 11.69
N ILE A 502 -0.90 -19.89 11.55
CA ILE A 502 0.17 -20.54 10.78
C ILE A 502 0.48 -21.93 11.35
N GLN A 503 0.74 -22.03 12.66
CA GLN A 503 1.05 -23.31 13.32
C GLN A 503 -0.10 -24.32 13.19
N ARG A 504 -1.34 -23.86 13.34
CA ARG A 504 -2.52 -24.70 13.15
C ARG A 504 -2.61 -25.23 11.73
N ALA A 505 -2.40 -24.39 10.72
CA ALA A 505 -2.39 -24.81 9.32
C ALA A 505 -1.28 -25.84 9.05
N TYR A 506 -0.08 -25.64 9.59
CA TYR A 506 1.00 -26.64 9.51
C TYR A 506 0.61 -27.96 10.16
N LEU A 507 -0.03 -27.92 11.33
CA LEU A 507 -0.47 -29.12 12.04
C LEU A 507 -1.58 -29.86 11.25
N GLU A 508 -2.53 -29.13 10.67
CA GLU A 508 -3.59 -29.71 9.83
C GLU A 508 -3.00 -30.39 8.57
N VAL A 509 -2.05 -29.74 7.89
CA VAL A 509 -1.33 -30.34 6.75
C VAL A 509 -0.53 -31.56 7.18
N LEU A 510 0.20 -31.48 8.30
CA LEU A 510 0.97 -32.61 8.83
C LEU A 510 0.07 -33.79 9.17
N CYS A 511 -1.07 -33.55 9.82
CA CYS A 511 -2.07 -34.57 10.11
C CYS A 511 -2.65 -35.19 8.83
N ALA A 512 -2.93 -34.39 7.80
CA ALA A 512 -3.41 -34.89 6.50
C ALA A 512 -2.35 -35.78 5.81
N VAL A 513 -1.08 -35.37 5.82
CA VAL A 513 0.04 -36.16 5.28
C VAL A 513 0.18 -37.48 6.06
N ILE A 514 0.12 -37.45 7.39
CA ILE A 514 0.17 -38.67 8.22
C ILE A 514 -1.01 -39.60 7.90
N ALA A 515 -2.23 -39.06 7.78
CA ALA A 515 -3.41 -39.85 7.44
C ALA A 515 -3.28 -40.51 6.05
N LEU A 516 -2.74 -39.79 5.06
CA LEU A 516 -2.47 -40.34 3.72
C LEU A 516 -1.41 -41.45 3.77
N LEU A 517 -0.34 -41.28 4.55
CA LEU A 517 0.68 -42.31 4.74
C LEU A 517 0.13 -43.55 5.45
N LEU A 518 -0.72 -43.38 6.47
CA LEU A 518 -1.38 -44.47 7.18
C LEU A 518 -2.39 -45.21 6.28
N ALA A 519 -3.17 -44.47 5.49
CA ALA A 519 -4.06 -45.06 4.49
C ALA A 519 -3.26 -45.87 3.46
N PHE A 520 -2.15 -45.33 2.95
CA PHE A 520 -1.25 -46.06 2.05
C PHE A 520 -0.67 -47.33 2.70
N CYS A 521 -0.27 -47.27 3.97
CA CYS A 521 0.18 -48.44 4.74
C CYS A 521 -0.92 -49.48 4.90
N TYR A 522 -2.15 -49.05 5.21
CA TYR A 522 -3.30 -49.95 5.36
C TYR A 522 -3.67 -50.61 4.03
N TYR A 523 -3.70 -49.85 2.92
CA TYR A 523 -3.99 -50.38 1.59
C TYR A 523 -2.89 -51.29 1.06
N SER A 524 -1.62 -50.97 1.30
CA SER A 524 -0.51 -51.87 0.94
C SER A 524 -0.54 -53.16 1.75
N THR A 525 -0.76 -53.11 3.07
CA THR A 525 -0.87 -54.32 3.91
C THR A 525 -2.10 -55.16 3.61
N SER A 526 -3.25 -54.55 3.27
CA SER A 526 -4.44 -55.28 2.83
C SER A 526 -4.30 -55.84 1.40
N ALA A 527 -3.58 -55.15 0.50
CA ALA A 527 -3.15 -55.73 -0.77
C ALA A 527 -2.20 -56.93 -0.57
N PHE A 528 -1.26 -56.85 0.38
CA PHE A 528 -0.41 -57.98 0.79
C PHE A 528 -1.22 -59.11 1.44
N GLY A 529 -2.29 -58.80 2.19
CA GLY A 529 -3.24 -59.77 2.72
C GLY A 529 -4.02 -60.51 1.62
N CYS A 530 -4.36 -59.81 0.54
CA CYS A 530 -5.00 -60.40 -0.63
C CYS A 530 -4.07 -61.36 -1.39
N TRP A 531 -2.76 -61.10 -1.40
CA TRP A 531 -1.75 -62.00 -1.98
C TRP A 531 -1.57 -63.28 -1.15
N LYS A 532 -1.73 -63.20 0.17
CA LYS A 532 -1.68 -64.37 1.07
C LYS A 532 -2.81 -65.38 0.81
N ASN A 533 -3.99 -64.90 0.41
CA ASN A 533 -5.14 -65.75 0.06
C ASN A 533 -5.08 -66.31 -1.38
N ARG A 534 -4.09 -65.93 -2.20
CA ARG A 534 -3.90 -66.43 -3.58
C ARG A 534 -2.70 -67.37 -3.77
N GLY A 535 -2.06 -67.82 -2.68
CA GLY A 535 -1.09 -68.92 -2.73
C GLY A 535 0.27 -68.65 -3.39
N ILE A 536 0.71 -67.38 -3.48
CA ILE A 536 2.01 -67.01 -4.08
C ILE A 536 3.13 -67.13 -3.01
N PRO A 537 4.29 -67.79 -3.29
CA PRO A 537 5.32 -68.04 -2.28
C PRO A 537 6.03 -66.76 -1.80
N ARG A 538 6.41 -66.74 -0.51
CA ARG A 538 7.16 -65.64 0.14
C ARG A 538 8.55 -65.44 -0.49
N SER A 539 8.76 -64.34 -1.20
CA SER A 539 10.08 -63.70 -1.29
C SER A 539 10.13 -62.48 -0.37
N LYS A 540 11.25 -62.33 0.36
CA LYS A 540 11.57 -61.42 1.49
C LYS A 540 10.84 -60.05 1.53
N PRO A 541 10.55 -59.52 2.74
CA PRO A 541 9.91 -58.22 2.89
C PRO A 541 10.88 -57.10 2.48
N MET A 542 10.60 -56.42 1.37
CA MET A 542 11.48 -55.35 0.86
C MET A 542 11.16 -53.96 1.44
N PHE A 543 10.14 -53.82 2.31
CA PHE A 543 9.63 -52.51 2.74
C PHE A 543 9.45 -52.31 4.25
N GLY A 544 9.71 -53.32 5.09
CA GLY A 544 9.51 -53.20 6.54
C GLY A 544 10.48 -52.26 7.24
N ASN A 545 11.79 -52.37 6.93
CA ASN A 545 12.82 -51.57 7.62
C ASN A 545 13.02 -50.18 7.00
N SER A 546 12.52 -49.95 5.78
CA SER A 546 12.71 -48.69 5.04
C SER A 546 11.77 -47.58 5.52
N MET A 547 10.59 -47.97 6.01
CA MET A 547 9.52 -47.05 6.45
C MET A 547 9.77 -46.49 7.85
N ASP A 548 10.28 -47.29 8.79
CA ASP A 548 10.69 -46.80 10.12
C ASP A 548 11.84 -45.79 10.01
N ILE A 549 12.75 -46.00 9.05
CA ILE A 549 13.84 -45.06 8.76
C ILE A 549 13.32 -43.78 8.07
N LEU A 550 12.30 -43.88 7.21
CA LEU A 550 11.68 -42.71 6.57
C LEU A 550 10.90 -41.87 7.59
N PHE A 551 10.18 -42.52 8.51
CA PHE A 551 9.42 -41.88 9.60
C PHE A 551 10.36 -41.17 10.59
N LEU A 552 11.47 -41.83 10.96
CA LEU A 552 12.51 -41.24 11.81
C LEU A 552 13.32 -40.12 11.11
N ARG A 553 13.46 -40.17 9.78
CA ARG A 553 14.15 -39.12 9.01
C ARG A 553 13.27 -37.90 8.74
N LEU A 554 11.97 -38.08 8.52
CA LEU A 554 11.02 -36.97 8.36
C LEU A 554 10.88 -36.16 9.66
N LEU A 555 10.87 -36.82 10.82
CA LEU A 555 10.88 -36.13 12.13
C LEU A 555 12.21 -35.45 12.47
N ALA A 556 13.32 -35.86 11.84
CA ALA A 556 14.64 -35.28 12.04
C ALA A 556 15.02 -34.20 11.00
N ALA A 557 14.27 -34.09 9.90
CA ALA A 557 14.60 -33.21 8.78
C ALA A 557 14.11 -31.76 8.95
N ASP A 558 13.08 -31.52 9.77
CA ASP A 558 12.56 -30.17 10.01
C ASP A 558 13.09 -29.63 11.33
N GLY A 559 14.04 -28.69 11.21
CA GLY A 559 14.80 -28.08 12.29
C GLY A 559 13.95 -27.32 13.31
N VAL A 560 13.34 -28.06 14.24
CA VAL A 560 12.90 -27.56 15.54
C VAL A 560 14.15 -27.36 16.40
N PRO A 561 14.49 -26.13 16.86
CA PRO A 561 15.67 -25.93 17.68
C PRO A 561 15.46 -26.60 19.05
N GLY A 562 16.32 -27.57 19.42
CA GLY A 562 16.44 -28.05 20.81
C GLY A 562 16.46 -29.55 21.07
N ILE A 563 16.36 -30.42 20.06
CA ILE A 563 16.36 -31.89 20.28
C ILE A 563 17.69 -32.47 19.77
N GLN A 564 18.63 -32.74 20.67
CA GLN A 564 19.96 -33.26 20.29
C GLN A 564 20.23 -34.72 20.67
N LYS A 565 19.39 -35.43 21.42
CA LYS A 565 19.65 -36.86 21.72
C LYS A 565 18.38 -37.72 21.78
N ARG A 566 18.55 -39.01 21.47
CA ARG A 566 17.55 -40.10 21.52
C ARG A 566 16.77 -40.21 22.84
N ALA A 567 17.31 -39.64 23.93
CA ALA A 567 16.68 -39.59 25.24
C ALA A 567 15.51 -38.57 25.30
N ASP A 568 15.55 -37.48 24.52
CA ASP A 568 14.52 -36.44 24.51
C ASP A 568 13.21 -36.92 23.84
N VAL A 569 13.32 -37.85 22.88
CA VAL A 569 12.16 -38.43 22.17
C VAL A 569 11.30 -39.29 23.12
N ARG A 570 11.91 -39.96 24.11
CA ARG A 570 11.17 -40.69 25.16
C ARG A 570 10.43 -39.74 26.10
N ALA A 571 11.06 -38.63 26.48
CA ALA A 571 10.45 -37.62 27.34
C ALA A 571 9.28 -36.88 26.65
N VAL A 572 9.35 -36.68 25.33
CA VAL A 572 8.24 -36.14 24.54
C VAL A 572 7.09 -37.16 24.43
N HIS A 573 7.40 -38.44 24.24
CA HIS A 573 6.41 -39.51 24.19
C HIS A 573 5.68 -39.72 25.53
N GLU A 574 6.36 -39.53 26.66
CA GLU A 574 5.77 -39.54 28.00
C GLU A 574 4.92 -38.28 28.26
N LYS A 575 5.40 -37.09 27.87
CA LYS A 575 4.63 -35.83 28.03
C LYS A 575 3.36 -35.77 27.18
N ILE A 576 3.39 -36.31 25.95
CA ILE A 576 2.20 -36.40 25.08
C ILE A 576 1.22 -37.43 25.66
N GLY A 577 1.71 -38.54 26.21
CA GLY A 577 0.89 -39.52 26.93
C GLY A 577 0.21 -38.94 28.17
N ASP A 578 0.92 -38.13 28.95
CA ASP A 578 0.39 -37.49 30.16
C ASP A 578 -0.64 -36.38 29.84
N SER A 579 -0.45 -35.65 28.74
CA SER A 579 -1.40 -34.62 28.30
C SER A 579 -2.71 -35.22 27.78
N CYS A 580 -2.64 -36.34 27.04
CA CYS A 580 -3.84 -37.07 26.61
C CYS A 580 -4.57 -37.76 27.77
N SER A 581 -3.86 -38.27 28.79
CA SER A 581 -4.49 -38.85 29.99
C SER A 581 -5.23 -37.82 30.85
N LYS A 582 -4.76 -36.57 30.89
CA LYS A 582 -5.42 -35.48 31.63
C LYS A 582 -6.72 -35.00 30.98
N GLU A 583 -6.82 -35.01 29.65
CA GLU A 583 -8.06 -34.61 28.95
C GLU A 583 -9.12 -35.72 28.91
N LEU A 584 -8.70 -36.99 29.03
CA LEU A 584 -9.61 -38.16 28.97
C LEU A 584 -10.00 -38.73 30.35
N GLY A 585 -9.49 -38.16 31.45
CA GLY A 585 -9.92 -38.50 32.81
C GLY A 585 -9.59 -39.92 33.27
N THR A 586 -8.61 -40.59 32.67
CA THR A 586 -8.25 -41.98 33.01
C THR A 586 -6.96 -42.06 33.82
N ASN A 587 -7.08 -42.31 35.13
CA ASN A 587 -5.94 -42.64 35.99
C ASN A 587 -5.54 -44.11 35.80
N GLN A 588 -4.63 -44.38 34.86
CA GLN A 588 -3.56 -45.40 34.95
C GLN A 588 -2.86 -45.56 33.60
N GLY A 589 -1.54 -45.41 33.59
CA GLY A 589 -0.69 -45.60 32.42
C GLY A 589 -0.65 -47.05 31.96
N ARG A 590 -1.49 -47.40 30.97
CA ARG A 590 -1.25 -48.45 29.97
C ARG A 590 -2.23 -48.27 28.81
N PHE A 591 -1.69 -48.07 27.61
CA PHE A 591 -2.44 -47.96 26.36
C PHE A 591 -3.14 -49.30 26.05
N ASP A 592 -4.45 -49.41 26.29
CA ASP A 592 -5.24 -50.57 25.89
C ASP A 592 -5.91 -50.32 24.52
N ARG A 593 -5.39 -50.98 23.48
CA ARG A 593 -5.92 -50.93 22.11
C ARG A 593 -7.37 -51.44 22.01
N ALA A 594 -7.87 -52.24 22.96
CA ALA A 594 -9.22 -52.79 22.90
C ALA A 594 -10.30 -51.76 23.32
N ALA A 595 -9.99 -50.85 24.25
CA ALA A 595 -10.95 -49.88 24.77
C ALA A 595 -11.33 -48.80 23.73
N VAL A 596 -10.37 -48.38 22.89
CA VAL A 596 -10.59 -47.39 21.83
C VAL A 596 -11.52 -47.93 20.73
N VAL A 597 -11.42 -49.23 20.42
CA VAL A 597 -12.27 -49.89 19.42
C VAL A 597 -13.69 -50.13 19.94
N ALA A 598 -13.87 -50.28 21.26
CA ALA A 598 -15.18 -50.42 21.89
C ALA A 598 -15.95 -49.09 21.94
N ALA A 599 -15.27 -47.98 22.25
CA ALA A 599 -15.88 -46.65 22.32
C ALA A 599 -16.45 -46.16 20.97
N TYR A 600 -15.85 -46.58 19.85
CA TYR A 600 -16.32 -46.22 18.52
C TYR A 600 -17.57 -46.99 18.07
N LYS A 601 -17.90 -48.12 18.73
CA LYS A 601 -19.02 -48.99 18.35
C LYS A 601 -20.33 -48.72 19.09
N SER A 602 -20.35 -47.90 20.15
CA SER A 602 -21.54 -47.74 21.01
C SER A 602 -22.26 -46.38 20.93
N GLY A 603 -21.92 -45.51 19.97
CA GLY A 603 -22.50 -44.16 19.87
C GLY A 603 -23.56 -43.99 18.79
N SER A 604 -24.78 -44.47 19.00
CA SER A 604 -25.94 -44.18 18.14
C SER A 604 -26.84 -43.10 18.75
N ARG A 605 -26.93 -41.91 18.12
CA ARG A 605 -28.11 -41.02 18.20
C ARG A 605 -28.39 -40.29 16.87
N LYS A 606 -29.46 -40.77 16.23
CA LYS A 606 -30.41 -40.20 15.24
C LYS A 606 -30.17 -38.81 14.62
N MET A 607 -30.22 -38.76 13.29
CA MET A 607 -30.93 -37.73 12.50
C MET A 607 -31.70 -38.41 11.34
N GLU A 608 -32.90 -37.93 11.06
CA GLU A 608 -33.96 -38.48 10.18
C GLU A 608 -33.73 -38.22 8.66
N PRO A 609 -34.48 -38.90 7.76
CA PRO A 609 -34.15 -39.01 6.34
C PRO A 609 -34.79 -37.90 5.49
N VAL A 610 -34.13 -37.53 4.39
CA VAL A 610 -34.72 -36.74 3.30
C VAL A 610 -34.75 -37.61 2.03
N GLU A 611 -35.96 -37.89 1.55
CA GLU A 611 -36.27 -38.57 0.29
C GLU A 611 -35.97 -37.67 -0.92
N ILE A 612 -35.39 -38.25 -1.99
CA ILE A 612 -35.61 -37.78 -3.37
C ILE A 612 -35.76 -39.00 -4.31
N ILE A 613 -36.86 -38.98 -5.07
CA ILE A 613 -37.45 -39.98 -5.97
C ILE A 613 -36.66 -40.14 -7.29
N PRO A 614 -36.61 -41.32 -7.95
CA PRO A 614 -35.98 -41.51 -9.26
C PRO A 614 -36.99 -41.48 -10.42
N PRO A 615 -36.53 -41.25 -11.68
CA PRO A 615 -37.17 -41.90 -12.82
C PRO A 615 -36.19 -42.62 -13.76
N ALA A 616 -36.50 -43.92 -13.94
CA ALA A 616 -36.55 -44.74 -15.16
C ALA A 616 -35.53 -44.60 -16.32
N HIS A 617 -35.00 -45.77 -16.72
CA HIS A 617 -34.41 -46.09 -18.03
C HIS A 617 -35.48 -46.33 -19.11
N VAL A 618 -35.13 -46.08 -20.38
CA VAL A 618 -35.69 -46.77 -21.58
C VAL A 618 -34.56 -47.13 -22.54
N LEU A 619 -34.68 -48.32 -23.15
CA LEU A 619 -33.73 -49.10 -23.97
C LEU A 619 -33.85 -48.88 -25.49
N SER A 620 -32.90 -49.52 -26.23
CA SER A 620 -32.90 -50.00 -27.64
C SER A 620 -32.01 -49.20 -28.60
N GLY A 621 -31.25 -49.78 -29.56
CA GLY A 621 -31.03 -51.16 -30.00
C GLY A 621 -30.00 -51.23 -31.18
N GLN A 622 -29.63 -52.47 -31.57
CA GLN A 622 -29.01 -52.93 -32.85
C GLN A 622 -27.57 -52.41 -33.21
N ASP A 623 -26.63 -53.13 -33.84
CA ASP A 623 -26.62 -54.34 -34.67
C ASP A 623 -25.19 -54.97 -34.82
N GLN A 624 -25.13 -56.13 -35.48
CA GLN A 624 -24.12 -57.23 -35.56
C GLN A 624 -22.73 -57.00 -36.25
N LYS A 625 -21.69 -57.78 -35.86
CA LYS A 625 -21.10 -58.94 -36.64
C LYS A 625 -19.71 -59.48 -36.14
N HIS A 626 -19.66 -60.81 -35.95
CA HIS A 626 -18.60 -61.87 -36.07
C HIS A 626 -17.14 -61.63 -35.57
N VAL A 627 -16.43 -62.52 -34.84
CA VAL A 627 -16.25 -64.00 -34.89
C VAL A 627 -15.84 -64.57 -33.49
N ARG A 628 -16.21 -65.83 -33.19
CA ARG A 628 -15.75 -66.74 -32.09
C ARG A 628 -15.45 -68.14 -32.72
N PRO A 629 -14.94 -69.21 -32.03
CA PRO A 629 -14.49 -69.38 -30.62
C PRO A 629 -13.20 -70.23 -30.40
N GLY A 630 -12.69 -70.27 -29.16
CA GLY A 630 -11.86 -71.35 -28.61
C GLY A 630 -11.55 -71.13 -27.11
N PRO A 631 -11.68 -72.12 -26.20
CA PRO A 631 -12.12 -71.87 -24.82
C PRO A 631 -10.98 -71.85 -23.77
N ARG A 632 -11.16 -71.07 -22.69
CA ARG A 632 -10.95 -71.51 -21.29
C ARG A 632 -11.29 -70.39 -20.28
N VAL A 633 -12.32 -70.69 -19.46
CA VAL A 633 -12.56 -70.30 -18.05
C VAL A 633 -12.56 -68.80 -17.68
N ARG A 634 -13.75 -68.30 -17.34
CA ARG A 634 -13.98 -67.05 -16.59
C ARG A 634 -13.47 -67.17 -15.15
N ALA A 635 -12.77 -66.15 -14.68
CA ALA A 635 -12.90 -65.63 -13.32
C ALA A 635 -12.69 -64.11 -13.36
N ASP A 636 -13.72 -63.38 -12.93
CA ASP A 636 -13.80 -61.92 -12.85
C ASP A 636 -12.65 -61.32 -12.01
N CYS A 637 -11.97 -60.33 -12.59
CA CYS A 637 -11.05 -59.43 -11.88
C CYS A 637 -11.76 -58.09 -11.67
N GLN A 638 -12.65 -58.04 -10.68
CA GLN A 638 -13.34 -56.82 -10.28
C GLN A 638 -12.84 -56.36 -8.92
N THR A 639 -11.71 -55.65 -8.91
CA THR A 639 -11.30 -54.77 -7.80
C THR A 639 -10.22 -53.80 -8.29
N LYS A 640 -10.56 -52.97 -9.28
CA LYS A 640 -9.87 -51.68 -9.46
C LYS A 640 -10.44 -50.75 -8.39
N VAL A 641 -9.76 -50.65 -7.26
CA VAL A 641 -10.02 -49.58 -6.28
C VAL A 641 -9.45 -48.31 -6.89
N ASP A 642 -10.34 -47.46 -7.39
CA ASP A 642 -9.99 -46.19 -7.99
C ASP A 642 -9.60 -45.20 -6.87
N LEU A 643 -8.31 -45.16 -6.53
CA LEU A 643 -7.76 -44.26 -5.49
C LEU A 643 -8.11 -42.78 -5.77
N VAL A 644 -8.37 -42.43 -7.03
CA VAL A 644 -8.82 -41.10 -7.46
C VAL A 644 -10.24 -40.80 -6.94
N ALA A 645 -11.11 -41.81 -6.86
CA ALA A 645 -12.47 -41.65 -6.33
C ALA A 645 -12.49 -41.47 -4.80
N ILE A 646 -11.55 -42.06 -4.08
CA ILE A 646 -11.41 -41.88 -2.61
C ILE A 646 -10.85 -40.48 -2.31
N LEU A 647 -9.89 -40.00 -3.09
CA LEU A 647 -9.32 -38.66 -2.92
C LEU A 647 -10.28 -37.54 -3.34
N ARG A 648 -11.13 -37.76 -4.37
CA ARG A 648 -12.21 -36.81 -4.74
C ARG A 648 -13.25 -36.59 -3.63
N ASN A 649 -13.40 -37.54 -2.71
CA ASN A 649 -14.31 -37.44 -1.57
C ASN A 649 -13.63 -36.91 -0.29
N TYR A 650 -12.31 -36.79 -0.27
CA TYR A 650 -11.56 -36.15 0.82
C TYR A 650 -11.48 -34.64 0.56
N LYS A 651 -12.56 -33.92 0.88
CA LYS A 651 -12.50 -32.47 1.02
C LYS A 651 -11.71 -32.13 2.28
N VAL A 652 -10.51 -31.57 2.13
CA VAL A 652 -9.93 -30.77 3.20
C VAL A 652 -10.79 -29.51 3.27
N ASN A 653 -11.74 -29.48 4.20
CA ASN A 653 -12.43 -28.24 4.52
C ASN A 653 -11.41 -27.34 5.21
N THR A 654 -10.65 -26.57 4.43
CA THR A 654 -10.04 -25.35 4.93
C THR A 654 -11.17 -24.50 5.48
N CYS A 655 -11.02 -24.06 6.73
CA CYS A 655 -12.01 -23.23 7.42
C CYS A 655 -12.49 -22.11 6.49
N GLU A 656 -13.81 -21.86 6.42
CA GLU A 656 -14.40 -20.75 5.62
C GLU A 656 -13.78 -19.36 5.92
N LYS A 657 -12.92 -19.25 6.94
CA LYS A 657 -12.18 -18.03 7.31
C LYS A 657 -10.73 -17.96 6.84
N SER A 658 -10.16 -19.00 6.22
CA SER A 658 -8.80 -18.92 5.67
C SER A 658 -8.84 -18.28 4.28
N MET A 659 -8.65 -16.96 4.21
CA MET A 659 -8.57 -16.15 2.97
C MET A 659 -7.27 -16.38 2.17
N ILE A 660 -6.84 -17.64 1.99
CA ILE A 660 -5.71 -17.98 1.12
C ILE A 660 -6.22 -19.02 0.09
N PRO A 661 -6.32 -18.69 -1.21
CA PRO A 661 -6.85 -19.61 -2.21
C PRO A 661 -5.72 -20.53 -2.66
N TYR A 662 -5.44 -21.56 -1.88
CA TYR A 662 -4.67 -22.69 -2.37
C TYR A 662 -5.51 -23.96 -2.18
N GLU A 663 -6.45 -24.17 -3.10
CA GLU A 663 -7.00 -25.51 -3.33
C GLU A 663 -5.99 -26.29 -4.18
N PHE A 664 -5.43 -27.34 -3.59
CA PHE A 664 -4.58 -28.28 -4.30
C PHE A 664 -5.38 -29.55 -4.57
N GLU A 665 -5.56 -29.90 -5.85
CA GLU A 665 -6.14 -31.19 -6.21
C GLU A 665 -5.01 -32.16 -6.58
N PRO A 666 -4.90 -33.32 -5.88
CA PRO A 666 -3.93 -34.34 -6.24
C PRO A 666 -4.35 -35.03 -7.53
N THR A 667 -3.65 -34.76 -8.64
CA THR A 667 -3.99 -35.33 -9.97
C THR A 667 -3.22 -36.59 -10.34
N GLY A 668 -2.22 -36.99 -9.54
CA GLY A 668 -1.56 -38.27 -9.72
C GLY A 668 -0.23 -38.40 -8.98
N PHE A 669 0.36 -39.58 -9.10
CA PHE A 669 1.69 -39.91 -8.56
C PHE A 669 2.67 -40.15 -9.70
N LEU A 670 3.88 -39.59 -9.60
CA LEU A 670 4.99 -39.88 -10.52
C LEU A 670 6.05 -40.71 -9.81
N LEU A 671 6.49 -41.80 -10.44
CA LEU A 671 7.62 -42.60 -10.01
C LEU A 671 8.90 -42.05 -10.64
N GLY A 672 9.78 -41.48 -9.81
CA GLY A 672 11.08 -41.02 -10.26
C GLY A 672 12.07 -42.17 -10.46
N PRO A 673 13.15 -41.96 -11.24
CA PRO A 673 14.09 -43.01 -11.65
C PRO A 673 14.89 -43.66 -10.49
N LYS A 674 14.77 -43.15 -9.26
CA LYS A 674 15.34 -43.75 -8.04
C LYS A 674 14.31 -44.31 -7.06
N GLY A 675 13.08 -44.57 -7.51
CA GLY A 675 12.02 -45.16 -6.68
C GLY A 675 11.36 -44.21 -5.68
N GLY A 676 11.61 -42.89 -5.79
CA GLY A 676 10.83 -41.88 -5.06
C GLY A 676 9.47 -41.68 -5.71
N ILE A 677 8.42 -41.66 -4.90
CA ILE A 677 7.05 -41.32 -5.34
C ILE A 677 6.86 -39.83 -5.09
N TYR A 678 6.62 -39.08 -6.16
CA TYR A 678 6.36 -37.64 -6.13
C TYR A 678 4.86 -37.39 -6.27
N LEU A 679 4.31 -36.59 -5.36
CA LEU A 679 2.91 -36.17 -5.39
C LEU A 679 2.76 -35.04 -6.42
N ARG A 680 1.95 -35.26 -7.45
CA ARG A 680 1.63 -34.22 -8.43
C ARG A 680 0.44 -33.43 -7.92
N LEU A 681 0.73 -32.26 -7.35
CA LEU A 681 -0.28 -31.28 -6.98
C LEU A 681 -0.50 -30.36 -8.17
N THR A 682 -1.75 -30.23 -8.59
CA THR A 682 -2.17 -29.23 -9.57
C THR A 682 -2.80 -28.09 -8.80
N LYS A 683 -2.29 -26.88 -9.04
CA LYS A 683 -2.93 -25.66 -8.56
C LYS A 683 -4.27 -25.55 -9.31
N LEU A 684 -5.39 -25.53 -8.60
CA LEU A 684 -6.65 -25.09 -9.18
C LEU A 684 -6.52 -23.57 -9.41
N GLU A 685 -6.54 -23.14 -10.67
CA GLU A 685 -6.69 -21.72 -10.98
C GLU A 685 -8.13 -21.32 -10.64
N ALA A 686 -8.27 -20.30 -9.78
CA ALA A 686 -9.54 -19.61 -9.56
C ALA A 686 -9.82 -18.65 -10.72
#